data_AF-A0A6N9V899-F1
#
_entry.id   AF-A0A6N9V899-F1
#
_cell.length_a   1.000
_cell.length_b   1.000
_cell.length_c   1.000
_cell.angle_alpha   90.00
_cell.angle_beta   90.00
_cell.angle_gamma   90.00
#
_symmetry.space_group_name_H-M   'P 1'
#
loop_
_entity.id
_entity.type
_entity.pdbx_description
1 polymer ?
#
loop_
_entity_poly.entity_id
_entity_poly.type
_entity_poly.pdbx_seq_one_letter_code
_entity_poly.pdbx_strand_id
1 'polypeptide(L)'
;MAPAIPPPPRPPQNTGAALELLVHGVGGATPQEMLGDPRTVRVTGDATAAVYRRTEDAHGEKHPERYRDEPVAEAYCWSGLTSGNGSRALWLLLLPFMVVNLAHWMRPTATGRRRAVRLYGVLVRLIALSLTVLLTAAACEVALDLVAWQCAGTTDCSERRSWLGFLSSQQGGWWSQPGRRLALAATVPAALVGLLWYLSNRTWSAYESQSPLDATAADACDPDGTEEVHGPGAPDAADDPESARPVPPALSRPGFWYGRRLVSRLRAAHTAAGFLTVAAFVMGAAARHDRTIGGSVPPVFGMVIEGALVLCAGVVVWVVCRRGRSESVRDTRVDGALITYLPGSALALLALAVVHAAWSRPEWISSGSLSGETTFRLLALSQGLLVVIMALVARSLYRRAPEPRTTLYGLGGPSVAMLACALGGVMTGGVAQRVADWLDGPGTPGMGRGSVIEGPPVLLSWQASVIPVLLLLLLVPVVLLVVRTARRARRMGPDIEAEYAPEPPDPARTRRIARIRATAALTDSAPWIVGVVSAATLFLGTAAVVGSWTSGQVPGLATDGAAAPVASIAEAAQSTGSWLIGFGFILFVAGGRRAYRDASARRTIGILWDVGTFWPRAAHPFAPPCYAERAVPDLASRMSAWTATTRGRLIISGHSQGSVLAAAAVWQLPDAARRRVGLLTYGSPVERLYGRWFPSYFGAVPLLGLHRSVHCWRNLYRATDPIGGPVRLRVGPDADVDRGPLKDPQAYGRTTALPLPEPILGHSDYQADPVFAKERAALLEELGPRLPRQGEGGETLRKGQKSSGRSSG
;
A
#
# COMPACT_ATOMS: atom_id res chain seq x y z
N MET A 1 45.32 52.05 43.83
CA MET A 1 44.64 51.63 42.58
C MET A 1 44.30 50.16 42.70
N ALA A 2 43.01 49.83 42.80
CA ALA A 2 42.54 48.44 42.84
C ALA A 2 42.62 47.83 41.42
N PRO A 3 42.93 46.52 41.28
CA PRO A 3 43.01 45.87 39.97
C PRO A 3 41.62 45.74 39.35
N ALA A 4 41.53 46.05 38.06
CA ALA A 4 40.29 46.00 37.28
C ALA A 4 39.74 44.58 37.22
N ILE A 5 38.47 44.42 37.60
CA ILE A 5 37.69 43.20 37.49
C ILE A 5 37.54 42.89 35.98
N PRO A 6 37.90 41.68 35.51
CA PRO A 6 37.68 41.31 34.12
C PRO A 6 36.18 41.28 33.83
N PRO A 7 35.74 41.74 32.64
CA PRO A 7 34.33 41.73 32.30
C PRO A 7 33.80 40.29 32.32
N PRO A 8 32.53 40.08 32.74
CA PRO A 8 31.93 38.76 32.74
C PRO A 8 32.01 38.15 31.33
N PRO A 9 32.24 36.83 31.22
CA PRO A 9 32.29 36.18 29.92
C PRO A 9 30.97 36.44 29.19
N ARG A 10 31.06 36.97 27.97
CA ARG A 10 29.89 37.15 27.12
C ARG A 10 29.21 35.78 26.95
N PRO A 11 27.88 35.67 27.14
CA PRO A 11 27.18 34.43 26.84
C PRO A 11 27.46 34.05 25.37
N PRO A 12 27.61 32.75 25.06
CA PRO A 12 27.98 32.31 23.72
C PRO A 12 27.01 32.88 22.68
N GLN A 13 27.58 33.50 21.64
CA GLN A 13 26.84 34.03 20.51
C GLN A 13 26.27 32.86 19.68
N ASN A 14 24.93 32.86 19.56
CA ASN A 14 24.09 32.04 18.66
C ASN A 14 24.25 30.52 18.71
N THR A 15 23.57 29.90 19.67
CA THR A 15 22.96 28.59 19.44
C THR A 15 21.67 28.83 18.64
N GLY A 16 21.67 28.56 17.33
CA GLY A 16 20.51 28.81 16.47
C GLY A 16 19.20 28.24 17.04
N ALA A 17 18.07 28.89 16.72
CA ALA A 17 16.74 28.48 17.17
C ALA A 17 16.50 26.97 16.92
N ALA A 18 15.88 26.29 17.87
CA ALA A 18 15.45 24.91 17.67
C ALA A 18 14.13 24.88 16.87
N LEU A 19 13.93 23.86 16.04
CA LEU A 19 12.66 23.61 15.34
C LEU A 19 12.02 22.34 15.88
N GLU A 20 10.71 22.37 16.09
CA GLU A 20 9.90 21.16 16.19
C GLU A 20 8.99 21.06 14.97
N LEU A 21 9.13 19.97 14.22
CA LEU A 21 8.28 19.63 13.08
C LEU A 21 7.28 18.55 13.47
N LEU A 22 6.03 18.95 13.68
CA LEU A 22 4.90 18.10 14.00
C LEU A 22 4.35 17.44 12.73
N VAL A 23 4.18 16.12 12.76
CA VAL A 23 3.62 15.32 11.67
C VAL A 23 2.45 14.49 12.22
N HIS A 24 1.24 14.82 11.77
CA HIS A 24 0.02 14.18 12.24
C HIS A 24 -0.20 12.77 11.66
N GLY A 25 -1.05 11.99 12.32
CA GLY A 25 -1.54 10.68 11.86
C GLY A 25 -2.70 10.76 10.87
N VAL A 26 -3.33 9.62 10.59
CA VAL A 26 -4.54 9.56 9.75
C VAL A 26 -5.69 10.30 10.43
N GLY A 27 -6.47 11.09 9.68
CA GLY A 27 -7.75 11.62 10.20
C GLY A 27 -8.04 13.08 9.93
N GLY A 28 -7.13 13.77 9.23
CA GLY A 28 -7.37 15.13 8.74
C GLY A 28 -7.10 16.23 9.76
N ALA A 29 -6.09 16.06 10.62
CA ALA A 29 -5.71 17.07 11.59
C ALA A 29 -5.46 18.41 10.88
N THR A 30 -6.01 19.47 11.47
CA THR A 30 -5.84 20.83 10.98
C THR A 30 -4.55 21.44 11.54
N PRO A 31 -3.93 22.41 10.85
CA PRO A 31 -2.77 23.11 11.41
C PRO A 31 -3.11 23.77 12.75
N GLN A 32 -4.36 24.21 12.94
CA GLN A 32 -4.85 24.78 14.19
C GLN A 32 -4.82 23.78 15.35
N GLU A 33 -5.32 22.56 15.13
CA GLU A 33 -5.29 21.50 16.14
C GLU A 33 -3.84 21.08 16.47
N MET A 34 -2.98 20.98 15.45
CA MET A 34 -1.59 20.56 15.65
C MET A 34 -0.77 21.60 16.43
N LEU A 35 -0.97 22.88 16.13
CA LEU A 35 -0.22 23.99 16.75
C LEU A 35 -0.90 24.56 18.00
N GLY A 36 -2.13 24.15 18.30
CA GLY A 36 -2.93 24.69 19.41
C GLY A 36 -3.32 26.16 19.26
N ASP A 37 -3.29 26.72 18.04
CA ASP A 37 -3.62 28.13 17.77
C ASP A 37 -4.54 28.25 16.54
N PRO A 38 -5.68 28.97 16.62
CA PRO A 38 -6.56 29.18 15.48
C PRO A 38 -5.93 29.98 14.33
N ARG A 39 -4.92 30.82 14.62
CA ARG A 39 -4.28 31.75 13.68
C ARG A 39 -3.00 31.14 13.13
N THR A 40 -3.14 30.39 12.04
CA THR A 40 -2.00 29.77 11.36
C THR A 40 -1.73 30.40 10.00
N VAL A 41 -0.45 30.41 9.61
CA VAL A 41 0.00 30.89 8.29
C VAL A 41 0.75 29.78 7.57
N ARG A 42 0.55 29.69 6.25
CA ARG A 42 1.28 28.74 5.40
C ARG A 42 2.68 29.28 5.11
N VAL A 43 3.70 28.53 5.48
CA VAL A 43 5.11 28.87 5.26
C VAL A 43 5.58 28.41 3.88
N THR A 44 5.26 27.16 3.52
CA THR A 44 5.62 26.58 2.23
C THR A 44 4.68 25.44 1.85
N GLY A 45 4.68 25.03 0.58
CA GLY A 45 3.78 24.02 0.02
C GLY A 45 2.57 24.62 -0.71
N ASP A 46 1.56 23.80 -0.97
CA ASP A 46 0.38 24.17 -1.76
C ASP A 46 -0.93 24.00 -0.98
N ALA A 47 -2.07 23.92 -1.68
CA ALA A 47 -3.38 23.70 -1.06
C ALA A 47 -3.62 22.24 -0.59
N THR A 48 -2.78 21.30 -1.02
CA THR A 48 -2.93 19.85 -0.77
C THR A 48 -2.03 19.37 0.37
N ALA A 49 -0.77 19.81 0.38
CA ALA A 49 0.17 19.55 1.47
C ALA A 49 1.10 20.75 1.68
N ALA A 50 1.26 21.14 2.93
CA ALA A 50 1.99 22.36 3.29
C ALA A 50 2.47 22.36 4.74
N VAL A 51 3.48 23.20 4.99
CA VAL A 51 4.00 23.50 6.33
C VAL A 51 3.35 24.79 6.83
N TYR A 52 2.85 24.75 8.06
CA TYR A 52 2.20 25.86 8.74
C TYR A 52 2.92 26.22 10.03
N ARG A 53 2.77 27.48 10.44
CA ARG A 53 3.18 28.00 11.74
C ARG A 53 2.07 28.81 12.37
N ARG A 54 2.21 29.08 13.67
CA ARG A 54 1.44 30.14 14.33
C ARG A 54 1.78 31.48 13.69
N THR A 55 0.81 32.38 13.63
CA THR A 55 1.00 33.70 13.00
C THR A 55 2.10 34.51 13.70
N GLU A 56 2.24 34.36 15.02
CA GLU A 56 3.31 34.99 15.79
C GLU A 56 4.72 34.41 15.53
N ASP A 57 4.79 33.18 15.03
CA ASP A 57 6.04 32.47 14.75
C ASP A 57 6.44 32.56 13.25
N ALA A 58 5.70 33.35 12.46
CA ALA A 58 5.90 33.46 11.02
C ALA A 58 7.34 33.84 10.61
N HIS A 59 8.04 34.57 11.49
CA HIS A 59 9.43 34.98 11.30
C HIS A 59 10.34 34.50 12.45
N GLY A 60 10.02 33.34 13.05
CA GLY A 60 10.75 32.82 14.21
C GLY A 60 12.26 32.71 14.02
N GLU A 61 12.72 32.32 12.81
CA GLU A 61 14.14 32.30 12.46
C GLU A 61 14.84 33.67 12.50
N LYS A 62 14.11 34.77 12.31
CA LYS A 62 14.68 36.13 12.38
C LYS A 62 14.80 36.65 13.82
N HIS A 63 14.19 35.94 14.77
CA HIS A 63 14.12 36.31 16.18
C HIS A 63 14.57 35.16 17.10
N PRO A 64 15.79 34.61 16.93
CA PRO A 64 16.27 33.47 17.72
C PRO A 64 16.28 33.74 19.24
N GLU A 65 16.35 35.01 19.65
CA GLU A 65 16.24 35.45 21.04
C GLU A 65 14.92 35.06 21.72
N ARG A 66 13.82 34.95 20.96
CA ARG A 66 12.49 34.58 21.47
C ARG A 66 12.35 33.06 21.67
N TYR A 67 13.25 32.26 21.09
CA TYR A 67 13.19 30.79 21.03
C TYR A 67 14.42 30.14 21.65
N ARG A 68 14.94 30.73 22.74
CA ARG A 68 16.06 30.14 23.51
C ARG A 68 15.66 28.83 24.18
N ASP A 69 14.52 28.84 24.85
CA ASP A 69 14.06 27.75 25.71
C ASP A 69 12.95 26.91 25.07
N GLU A 70 12.30 27.43 24.02
CA GLU A 70 11.26 26.73 23.27
C GLU A 70 11.59 26.66 21.77
N PRO A 71 11.31 25.54 21.09
CA PRO A 71 11.53 25.44 19.66
C PRO A 71 10.40 26.15 18.89
N VAL A 72 10.73 26.66 17.70
CA VAL A 72 9.75 27.12 16.72
C VAL A 72 8.92 25.91 16.29
N ALA A 73 7.60 25.95 16.49
CA ALA A 73 6.71 24.85 16.15
C ALA A 73 6.19 24.97 14.71
N GLU A 74 6.36 23.91 13.92
CA GLU A 74 5.83 23.77 12.59
C GLU A 74 4.91 22.57 12.48
N ALA A 75 3.78 22.72 11.80
CA ALA A 75 2.88 21.62 11.47
C ALA A 75 2.97 21.30 9.99
N TYR A 76 3.38 20.07 9.66
CA TYR A 76 3.26 19.55 8.31
C TYR A 76 1.90 18.87 8.12
N CYS A 77 1.01 19.53 7.37
CA CYS A 77 -0.32 19.03 7.09
C CYS A 77 -0.34 18.36 5.72
N TRP A 78 -0.55 17.04 5.71
CA TRP A 78 -0.58 16.21 4.50
C TRP A 78 -1.96 15.61 4.22
N SER A 79 -2.95 15.92 5.06
CA SER A 79 -4.30 15.36 4.97
C SER A 79 -4.95 15.53 3.60
N GLY A 80 -4.69 16.62 2.86
CA GLY A 80 -5.20 16.82 1.51
C GLY A 80 -4.79 15.72 0.53
N LEU A 81 -3.62 15.10 0.72
CA LEU A 81 -3.14 13.97 -0.10
C LEU A 81 -4.02 12.72 0.05
N THR A 82 -4.62 12.52 1.22
CA THR A 82 -5.44 11.34 1.56
C THR A 82 -6.90 11.63 1.87
N SER A 83 -7.36 12.89 1.90
CA SER A 83 -8.77 13.29 2.16
C SER A 83 -9.47 14.16 1.07
N GLY A 84 -8.76 14.72 0.08
CA GLY A 84 -9.26 15.87 -0.72
C GLY A 84 -10.14 15.70 -1.99
N ASN A 85 -10.43 14.51 -2.56
CA ASN A 85 -11.16 14.44 -3.86
C ASN A 85 -12.35 13.47 -3.92
N GLY A 86 -13.46 13.92 -4.52
CA GLY A 86 -14.69 13.13 -4.75
C GLY A 86 -14.52 11.95 -5.72
N SER A 87 -13.45 11.95 -6.52
CA SER A 87 -13.08 10.86 -7.44
C SER A 87 -12.63 9.56 -6.75
N ARG A 88 -12.69 9.50 -5.42
CA ARG A 88 -12.23 8.34 -4.63
C ARG A 88 -13.28 7.26 -4.41
N ALA A 89 -14.54 7.49 -4.79
CA ALA A 89 -15.48 6.37 -4.91
C ALA A 89 -14.97 5.33 -5.93
N LEU A 90 -14.28 5.79 -6.99
CA LEU A 90 -13.61 4.93 -7.98
C LEU A 90 -12.45 4.12 -7.38
N TRP A 91 -11.90 4.52 -6.23
CA TRP A 91 -10.77 3.83 -5.61
C TRP A 91 -11.14 2.47 -5.02
N LEU A 92 -12.42 2.27 -4.69
CA LEU A 92 -12.89 0.96 -4.27
C LEU A 92 -12.74 -0.08 -5.40
N LEU A 93 -12.90 0.32 -6.68
CA LEU A 93 -12.60 -0.53 -7.85
C LEU A 93 -11.11 -0.89 -7.94
N LEU A 94 -10.24 0.00 -7.45
CA LEU A 94 -8.79 -0.17 -7.48
C LEU A 94 -8.25 -0.93 -6.25
N LEU A 95 -9.13 -1.39 -5.35
CA LEU A 95 -8.74 -2.07 -4.12
C LEU A 95 -7.90 -3.35 -4.38
N PRO A 96 -8.25 -4.26 -5.31
CA PRO A 96 -7.38 -5.40 -5.66
C PRO A 96 -5.98 -4.95 -6.10
N PHE A 97 -5.88 -3.83 -6.83
CA PHE A 97 -4.62 -3.30 -7.34
C PHE A 97 -3.75 -2.71 -6.23
N MET A 98 -4.36 -2.04 -5.25
CA MET A 98 -3.67 -1.57 -4.05
C MET A 98 -3.13 -2.73 -3.23
N VAL A 99 -3.96 -3.76 -2.99
CA VAL A 99 -3.61 -4.92 -2.16
C VAL A 99 -2.46 -5.72 -2.78
N VAL A 100 -2.48 -5.98 -4.10
CA VAL A 100 -1.35 -6.67 -4.76
C VAL A 100 -0.08 -5.80 -4.78
N ASN A 101 -0.22 -4.47 -4.87
CA ASN A 101 0.93 -3.57 -4.76
C ASN A 101 1.57 -3.65 -3.36
N LEU A 102 0.75 -3.75 -2.31
CA LEU A 102 1.22 -3.95 -0.95
C LEU A 102 2.03 -5.25 -0.80
N ALA A 103 1.57 -6.35 -1.40
CA ALA A 103 2.24 -7.64 -1.37
C ALA A 103 3.69 -7.58 -1.89
N HIS A 104 4.01 -6.65 -2.79
CA HIS A 104 5.39 -6.42 -3.26
C HIS A 104 6.33 -6.02 -2.13
N TRP A 105 5.86 -5.15 -1.24
CA TRP A 105 6.62 -4.56 -0.15
C TRP A 105 6.72 -5.48 1.07
N MET A 106 5.82 -6.46 1.18
CA MET A 106 5.75 -7.41 2.30
C MET A 106 6.76 -8.56 2.22
N ARG A 107 7.78 -8.41 1.38
CA ARG A 107 8.84 -9.41 1.19
C ARG A 107 9.63 -9.62 2.49
N PRO A 108 9.92 -10.87 2.88
CA PRO A 108 10.83 -11.17 3.98
C PRO A 108 12.21 -10.53 3.81
N THR A 109 12.91 -10.31 4.92
CA THR A 109 14.32 -9.92 4.93
C THR A 109 15.17 -10.95 4.19
N ALA A 110 16.20 -10.48 3.48
CA ALA A 110 17.03 -11.33 2.64
C ALA A 110 18.49 -10.86 2.67
N THR A 111 19.40 -11.76 2.99
CA THR A 111 20.85 -11.55 2.93
C THR A 111 21.43 -12.31 1.72
N GLY A 112 22.22 -11.64 0.87
CA GLY A 112 22.96 -12.30 -0.23
C GLY A 112 22.14 -12.96 -1.36
N ARG A 113 20.80 -12.82 -1.42
CA ARG A 113 19.93 -13.58 -2.35
C ARG A 113 19.24 -12.78 -3.44
N ARG A 114 20.04 -12.11 -4.28
CA ARG A 114 19.55 -11.25 -5.37
C ARG A 114 18.55 -11.95 -6.31
N ARG A 115 18.77 -13.23 -6.65
CA ARG A 115 17.89 -14.00 -7.56
C ARG A 115 16.50 -14.29 -6.96
N ALA A 116 16.42 -14.75 -5.72
CA ALA A 116 15.16 -15.06 -5.06
C ALA A 116 14.33 -13.79 -4.77
N VAL A 117 14.99 -12.70 -4.38
CA VAL A 117 14.35 -11.38 -4.24
C VAL A 117 13.79 -10.90 -5.57
N ARG A 118 14.53 -11.09 -6.67
CA ARG A 118 14.06 -10.78 -8.02
C ARG A 118 12.85 -11.62 -8.40
N LEU A 119 12.92 -12.94 -8.18
CA LEU A 119 11.83 -13.86 -8.50
C LEU A 119 10.55 -13.47 -7.75
N TYR A 120 10.64 -13.17 -6.45
CA TYR A 120 9.51 -12.66 -5.67
C TYR A 120 8.89 -11.41 -6.32
N GLY A 121 9.72 -10.43 -6.69
CA GLY A 121 9.25 -9.22 -7.36
C GLY A 121 8.58 -9.46 -8.71
N VAL A 122 9.09 -10.42 -9.50
CA VAL A 122 8.49 -10.83 -10.78
C VAL A 122 7.14 -11.52 -10.55
N LEU A 123 7.04 -12.44 -9.60
CA LEU A 123 5.80 -13.16 -9.28
C LEU A 123 4.69 -12.19 -8.89
N VAL A 124 4.95 -11.23 -7.99
CA VAL A 124 3.95 -10.21 -7.62
C VAL A 124 3.50 -9.39 -8.83
N ARG A 125 4.42 -9.04 -9.74
CA ARG A 125 4.10 -8.29 -10.95
C ARG A 125 3.28 -9.09 -11.95
N LEU A 126 3.52 -10.39 -12.08
CA LEU A 126 2.69 -11.28 -12.89
C LEU A 126 1.28 -11.43 -12.30
N ILE A 127 1.17 -11.54 -10.97
CA ILE A 127 -0.13 -11.52 -10.29
C ILE A 127 -0.84 -10.18 -10.54
N ALA A 128 -0.12 -9.05 -10.43
CA ALA A 128 -0.66 -7.73 -10.74
C ALA A 128 -1.14 -7.62 -12.20
N LEU A 129 -0.36 -8.11 -13.16
CA LEU A 129 -0.76 -8.17 -14.58
C LEU A 129 -2.03 -9.01 -14.76
N SER A 130 -2.09 -10.17 -14.10
CA SER A 130 -3.27 -11.05 -14.16
C SER A 130 -4.53 -10.39 -13.63
N LEU A 131 -4.43 -9.47 -12.66
CA LEU A 131 -5.57 -8.71 -12.13
C LEU A 131 -6.06 -7.64 -13.13
N THR A 132 -5.16 -7.05 -13.92
CA THR A 132 -5.56 -6.19 -15.04
C THR A 132 -6.30 -6.99 -16.11
N VAL A 133 -5.76 -8.16 -16.48
CA VAL A 133 -6.42 -9.07 -17.42
C VAL A 133 -7.77 -9.53 -16.88
N LEU A 134 -7.88 -9.88 -15.59
CA LEU A 134 -9.14 -10.27 -14.94
C LEU A 134 -10.21 -9.19 -15.04
N LEU A 135 -9.86 -7.94 -14.69
CA LEU A 135 -10.79 -6.81 -14.76
C LEU A 135 -11.25 -6.57 -16.20
N THR A 136 -10.33 -6.57 -17.16
CA THR A 136 -10.68 -6.33 -18.57
C THR A 136 -11.47 -7.50 -19.16
N ALA A 137 -11.10 -8.75 -18.85
CA ALA A 137 -11.83 -9.94 -19.26
C ALA A 137 -13.26 -9.94 -18.70
N ALA A 138 -13.46 -9.50 -17.46
CA ALA A 138 -14.80 -9.36 -16.89
C ALA A 138 -15.63 -8.26 -17.56
N ALA A 139 -15.02 -7.16 -17.97
CA ALA A 139 -15.70 -6.14 -18.78
C ALA A 139 -16.03 -6.67 -20.18
N CYS A 140 -15.17 -7.52 -20.77
CA CYS A 140 -15.46 -8.23 -22.02
C CYS A 140 -16.59 -9.24 -21.86
N GLU A 141 -16.59 -10.00 -20.77
CA GLU A 141 -17.66 -10.94 -20.42
C GLU A 141 -19.02 -10.25 -20.37
N VAL A 142 -19.10 -9.13 -19.66
CA VAL A 142 -20.34 -8.35 -19.56
C VAL A 142 -20.75 -7.74 -20.90
N ALA A 143 -19.85 -7.03 -21.58
CA ALA A 143 -20.21 -6.24 -22.76
C ALA A 143 -20.28 -7.10 -24.04
N LEU A 144 -19.27 -7.94 -24.28
CA LEU A 144 -19.13 -8.74 -25.48
C LEU A 144 -19.95 -10.02 -25.40
N ASP A 145 -19.86 -10.78 -24.31
CA ASP A 145 -20.56 -12.07 -24.21
C ASP A 145 -22.03 -11.89 -23.82
N LEU A 146 -22.31 -11.47 -22.59
CA LEU A 146 -23.69 -11.43 -22.07
C LEU A 146 -24.61 -10.49 -22.86
N VAL A 147 -24.14 -9.28 -23.17
CA VAL A 147 -24.97 -8.26 -23.84
C VAL A 147 -24.97 -8.42 -25.36
N ALA A 148 -23.79 -8.42 -26.00
CA ALA A 148 -23.70 -8.34 -27.46
C ALA A 148 -23.78 -9.70 -28.18
N TRP A 149 -23.33 -10.78 -27.55
CA TRP A 149 -23.33 -12.13 -28.14
C TRP A 149 -24.59 -12.91 -27.76
N GLN A 150 -24.87 -13.04 -26.46
CA GLN A 150 -26.01 -13.81 -25.96
C GLN A 150 -27.33 -13.03 -26.06
N CYS A 151 -27.52 -11.94 -25.30
CA CYS A 151 -28.83 -11.27 -25.23
C CYS A 151 -29.26 -10.63 -26.56
N ALA A 152 -28.37 -9.94 -27.27
CA ALA A 152 -28.68 -9.39 -28.59
C ALA A 152 -28.81 -10.47 -29.69
N GLY A 153 -28.23 -11.66 -29.46
CA GLY A 153 -28.36 -12.84 -30.33
C GLY A 153 -29.67 -13.59 -30.14
N THR A 154 -30.22 -13.57 -28.92
CA THR A 154 -31.48 -14.24 -28.56
C THR A 154 -32.67 -13.30 -28.66
N THR A 155 -33.63 -13.66 -29.51
CA THR A 155 -34.89 -12.94 -29.72
C THR A 155 -35.58 -12.56 -28.43
N ASP A 156 -35.92 -13.54 -27.60
CA ASP A 156 -36.67 -13.38 -26.35
C ASP A 156 -35.99 -12.41 -25.36
N CYS A 157 -34.65 -12.35 -25.34
CA CYS A 157 -33.91 -11.42 -24.48
C CYS A 157 -33.95 -10.00 -25.05
N SER A 158 -33.67 -9.86 -26.34
CA SER A 158 -33.64 -8.57 -27.02
C SER A 158 -35.02 -7.88 -27.08
N GLU A 159 -36.11 -8.63 -27.22
CA GLU A 159 -37.48 -8.08 -27.23
C GLU A 159 -37.88 -7.49 -25.86
N ARG A 160 -37.43 -8.12 -24.76
CA ARG A 160 -37.63 -7.61 -23.39
C ARG A 160 -36.75 -6.38 -23.08
N ARG A 161 -35.85 -6.00 -23.99
CA ARG A 161 -34.84 -4.95 -23.82
C ARG A 161 -34.82 -4.06 -25.06
N SER A 162 -35.84 -3.23 -25.23
CA SER A 162 -36.04 -2.37 -26.42
C SER A 162 -34.83 -1.53 -26.85
N TRP A 163 -33.95 -1.12 -25.92
CA TRP A 163 -32.71 -0.40 -26.20
C TRP A 163 -31.67 -1.22 -26.97
N LEU A 164 -31.76 -2.56 -26.98
CA LEU A 164 -30.96 -3.48 -27.79
C LEU A 164 -31.57 -3.76 -29.17
N GLY A 165 -32.73 -3.19 -29.50
CA GLY A 165 -33.46 -3.51 -30.73
C GLY A 165 -32.62 -3.36 -32.00
N PHE A 166 -31.81 -2.30 -32.10
CA PHE A 166 -30.94 -2.06 -33.26
C PHE A 166 -29.81 -3.09 -33.41
N LEU A 167 -29.45 -3.80 -32.33
CA LEU A 167 -28.48 -4.91 -32.33
C LEU A 167 -29.16 -6.26 -32.54
N SER A 168 -30.48 -6.37 -32.39
CA SER A 168 -31.21 -7.64 -32.42
C SER A 168 -31.01 -8.41 -33.73
N SER A 169 -30.96 -9.74 -33.64
CA SER A 169 -30.82 -10.65 -34.79
C SER A 169 -32.05 -10.58 -35.69
N GLN A 170 -33.22 -10.34 -35.09
CA GLN A 170 -34.52 -10.23 -35.76
C GLN A 170 -34.61 -9.07 -36.76
N GLN A 171 -33.97 -7.93 -36.47
CA GLN A 171 -34.13 -6.72 -37.30
C GLN A 171 -33.43 -6.81 -38.66
N GLY A 172 -32.49 -7.75 -38.85
CA GLY A 172 -31.75 -7.90 -40.11
C GLY A 172 -30.93 -6.66 -40.53
N GLY A 173 -30.77 -5.66 -39.65
CA GLY A 173 -30.09 -4.40 -39.93
C GLY A 173 -28.56 -4.50 -39.94
N TRP A 174 -27.86 -3.40 -40.26
CA TRP A 174 -26.40 -3.39 -40.34
C TRP A 174 -25.70 -3.93 -39.08
N TRP A 175 -26.24 -3.63 -37.89
CA TRP A 175 -25.68 -4.01 -36.60
C TRP A 175 -26.13 -5.39 -36.09
N SER A 176 -26.94 -6.14 -36.85
CA SER A 176 -27.40 -7.48 -36.45
C SER A 176 -26.33 -8.56 -36.60
N GLN A 177 -25.28 -8.33 -37.41
CA GLN A 177 -24.22 -9.33 -37.59
C GLN A 177 -23.35 -9.45 -36.32
N PRO A 178 -23.06 -10.66 -35.81
CA PRO A 178 -22.35 -10.87 -34.54
C PRO A 178 -21.03 -10.10 -34.46
N GLY A 179 -20.23 -10.12 -35.53
CA GLY A 179 -18.95 -9.41 -35.59
C GLY A 179 -19.07 -7.89 -35.41
N ARG A 180 -20.15 -7.27 -35.92
CA ARG A 180 -20.41 -5.83 -35.77
C ARG A 180 -20.93 -5.46 -34.38
N ARG A 181 -21.71 -6.36 -33.76
CA ARG A 181 -22.10 -6.21 -32.35
C ARG A 181 -20.88 -6.23 -31.43
N LEU A 182 -19.98 -7.20 -31.64
CA LEU A 182 -18.73 -7.30 -30.89
C LEU A 182 -17.86 -6.06 -31.09
N ALA A 183 -17.76 -5.55 -32.32
CA ALA A 183 -17.05 -4.31 -32.63
C ALA A 183 -17.59 -3.11 -31.83
N LEU A 184 -18.91 -2.93 -31.78
CA LEU A 184 -19.53 -1.86 -31.00
C LEU A 184 -19.33 -2.06 -29.50
N ALA A 185 -19.57 -3.27 -29.01
CA ALA A 185 -19.48 -3.57 -27.59
C ALA A 185 -18.05 -3.50 -27.04
N ALA A 186 -17.02 -3.70 -27.88
CA ALA A 186 -15.61 -3.55 -27.52
C ALA A 186 -15.25 -2.13 -27.06
N THR A 187 -16.05 -1.12 -27.40
CA THR A 187 -15.87 0.26 -26.94
C THR A 187 -15.93 0.38 -25.42
N VAL A 188 -16.77 -0.42 -24.74
CA VAL A 188 -16.94 -0.39 -23.28
C VAL A 188 -15.68 -0.83 -22.53
N PRO A 189 -15.13 -2.05 -22.74
CA PRO A 189 -13.90 -2.45 -22.08
C PRO A 189 -12.68 -1.64 -22.56
N ALA A 190 -12.64 -1.16 -23.81
CA ALA A 190 -11.59 -0.27 -24.28
C ALA A 190 -11.61 1.09 -23.57
N ALA A 191 -12.81 1.67 -23.36
CA ALA A 191 -12.99 2.90 -22.60
C ALA A 191 -12.59 2.74 -21.13
N LEU A 192 -12.90 1.58 -20.52
CA LEU A 192 -12.42 1.26 -19.17
C LEU A 192 -10.90 1.27 -19.08
N VAL A 193 -10.20 0.61 -20.01
CA VAL A 193 -8.73 0.61 -20.09
C VAL A 193 -8.18 2.03 -20.29
N GLY A 194 -8.79 2.80 -21.20
CA GLY A 194 -8.44 4.20 -21.44
C GLY A 194 -8.63 5.08 -20.20
N LEU A 195 -9.71 4.87 -19.43
CA LEU A 195 -9.97 5.57 -18.17
C LEU A 195 -8.91 5.24 -17.11
N LEU A 196 -8.55 3.96 -16.96
CA LEU A 196 -7.49 3.54 -16.03
C LEU A 196 -6.13 4.16 -16.39
N TRP A 197 -5.79 4.18 -17.68
CA TRP A 197 -4.61 4.87 -18.20
C TRP A 197 -4.63 6.36 -17.88
N TYR A 198 -5.75 7.04 -18.17
CA TYR A 198 -5.92 8.47 -17.92
C TYR A 198 -5.77 8.82 -16.44
N LEU A 199 -6.46 8.09 -15.56
CA LEU A 199 -6.40 8.31 -14.12
C LEU A 199 -4.99 8.08 -13.57
N SER A 200 -4.31 7.01 -14.00
CA SER A 200 -2.93 6.71 -13.59
C SER A 200 -1.93 7.74 -14.10
N ASN A 201 -2.14 8.33 -15.29
CA ASN A 201 -1.29 9.38 -15.81
C ASN A 201 -1.49 10.71 -15.06
N ARG A 202 -2.75 11.05 -14.75
CA ARG A 202 -3.10 12.28 -14.01
C ARG A 202 -2.57 12.27 -12.59
N THR A 203 -2.73 11.17 -11.86
CA THR A 203 -2.25 11.07 -10.47
C THR A 203 -0.72 11.04 -10.40
N TRP A 204 -0.06 10.39 -11.37
CA TRP A 204 1.39 10.39 -11.49
C TRP A 204 1.98 11.81 -11.58
N SER A 205 1.39 12.68 -12.41
CA SER A 205 1.87 14.06 -12.57
C SER A 205 1.76 14.90 -11.28
N ALA A 206 0.76 14.64 -10.43
CA ALA A 206 0.46 15.47 -9.26
C ALA A 206 1.13 15.01 -7.96
N TYR A 207 1.43 13.71 -7.83
CA TYR A 207 1.96 13.12 -6.58
C TYR A 207 3.39 12.57 -6.71
N GLU A 208 3.83 12.20 -7.92
CA GLU A 208 5.02 11.34 -8.11
C GLU A 208 6.05 11.96 -9.08
N SER A 209 5.96 13.26 -9.34
CA SER A 209 6.79 14.01 -10.30
C SER A 209 7.88 14.87 -9.66
N GLN A 210 7.90 14.98 -8.32
CA GLN A 210 8.92 15.75 -7.61
C GLN A 210 10.31 15.15 -7.86
N SER A 211 11.34 15.99 -8.00
CA SER A 211 12.72 15.53 -8.17
C SER A 211 13.48 15.63 -6.85
N PRO A 212 14.45 14.73 -6.56
CA PRO A 212 15.30 14.90 -5.40
C PRO A 212 16.07 16.21 -5.47
N LEU A 213 16.35 16.82 -4.32
CA LEU A 213 17.36 17.87 -4.21
C LEU A 213 18.69 17.27 -4.69
N ASP A 214 19.28 17.85 -5.73
CA ASP A 214 20.53 17.38 -6.30
C ASP A 214 21.64 17.44 -5.23
N ALA A 215 22.35 16.32 -5.03
CA ALA A 215 23.46 16.22 -4.06
C ALA A 215 24.58 17.23 -4.38
N THR A 216 24.72 17.64 -5.64
CA THR A 216 25.70 18.63 -6.09
C THR A 216 25.46 20.03 -5.50
N ALA A 217 24.25 20.36 -5.06
CA ALA A 217 23.97 21.63 -4.40
C ALA A 217 24.44 21.65 -2.93
N ALA A 218 24.66 20.49 -2.31
CA ALA A 218 25.20 20.40 -0.96
C ALA A 218 26.73 20.50 -0.94
N ASP A 219 27.39 20.03 -2.00
CA ASP A 219 28.86 20.08 -2.15
C ASP A 219 29.37 21.48 -2.54
N ALA A 220 28.51 22.36 -3.05
CA ALA A 220 28.86 23.74 -3.40
C ALA A 220 29.10 24.67 -2.18
N CYS A 221 28.87 24.19 -0.95
CA CYS A 221 28.96 24.97 0.28
C CYS A 221 30.15 24.60 1.17
N ASP A 222 31.10 23.77 0.70
CA ASP A 222 32.35 23.47 1.43
C ASP A 222 33.55 24.11 0.70
N PRO A 223 34.15 25.21 1.22
CA PRO A 223 35.25 25.90 0.54
C PRO A 223 36.59 25.15 0.56
N ASP A 224 36.67 23.98 1.21
CA ASP A 224 37.95 23.32 1.52
C ASP A 224 37.98 21.80 1.23
N GLY A 225 37.15 21.33 0.28
CA GLY A 225 37.06 19.91 -0.09
C GLY A 225 38.03 19.50 -1.20
N THR A 226 39.04 18.70 -0.87
CA THR A 226 39.86 17.95 -1.84
C THR A 226 38.98 17.06 -2.72
N GLU A 227 39.02 17.30 -4.03
CA GLU A 227 38.34 16.50 -5.05
C GLU A 227 38.85 15.05 -5.08
N GLU A 228 38.08 14.09 -4.57
CA GLU A 228 38.25 12.68 -4.94
C GLU A 228 37.39 12.35 -6.15
N VAL A 229 38.01 12.48 -7.34
CA VAL A 229 37.48 12.03 -8.62
C VAL A 229 37.50 10.50 -8.67
N HIS A 230 36.36 9.84 -8.43
CA HIS A 230 36.21 8.43 -8.78
C HIS A 230 35.87 8.27 -10.27
N GLY A 231 36.91 8.00 -11.07
CA GLY A 231 36.80 7.63 -12.48
C GLY A 231 36.17 6.24 -12.70
N PRO A 232 35.64 5.96 -13.91
CA PRO A 232 34.98 4.70 -14.21
C PRO A 232 36.00 3.59 -14.49
N GLY A 233 36.20 2.66 -13.55
CA GLY A 233 36.94 1.43 -13.86
C GLY A 233 37.76 0.76 -12.74
N ALA A 234 37.30 0.71 -11.48
CA ALA A 234 37.94 -0.13 -10.47
C ALA A 234 37.17 -1.45 -10.27
N PRO A 235 37.82 -2.63 -10.35
CA PRO A 235 37.21 -3.91 -10.06
C PRO A 235 36.83 -4.02 -8.57
N ASP A 236 35.66 -4.59 -8.30
CA ASP A 236 35.16 -4.90 -6.96
C ASP A 236 36.20 -5.73 -6.18
N ALA A 237 36.88 -5.09 -5.22
CA ALA A 237 37.74 -5.78 -4.26
C ALA A 237 36.86 -6.65 -3.36
N ALA A 238 37.03 -7.97 -3.51
CA ALA A 238 36.50 -8.99 -2.63
C ALA A 238 37.44 -9.21 -1.43
N ASP A 239 36.84 -9.73 -0.37
CA ASP A 239 37.46 -10.43 0.76
C ASP A 239 38.22 -9.60 1.81
N ASP A 240 37.42 -8.88 2.62
CA ASP A 240 37.74 -8.69 4.03
C ASP A 240 36.45 -8.77 4.89
N PRO A 241 36.21 -9.84 5.67
CA PRO A 241 34.94 -10.05 6.38
C PRO A 241 34.72 -9.11 7.58
N GLU A 242 35.72 -8.30 7.96
CA GLU A 242 35.63 -7.38 9.10
C GLU A 242 35.26 -5.93 8.72
N SER A 243 35.25 -5.59 7.42
CA SER A 243 35.00 -4.21 6.94
C SER A 243 33.67 -4.02 6.19
N ALA A 244 32.71 -4.95 6.37
CA ALA A 244 31.40 -4.88 5.74
C ALA A 244 30.62 -3.62 6.18
N ARG A 245 30.84 -2.50 5.49
CA ARG A 245 30.04 -1.27 5.62
C ARG A 245 28.56 -1.68 5.55
N PRO A 246 27.75 -1.40 6.57
CA PRO A 246 26.36 -1.82 6.57
C PRO A 246 25.66 -1.22 5.35
N VAL A 247 25.10 -2.08 4.49
CA VAL A 247 24.34 -1.64 3.32
C VAL A 247 23.25 -0.67 3.79
N PRO A 248 23.22 0.58 3.29
CA PRO A 248 22.26 1.56 3.76
C PRO A 248 20.82 1.04 3.57
N PRO A 249 19.90 1.31 4.51
CA PRO A 249 18.51 0.87 4.44
C PRO A 249 17.87 1.20 3.08
N ALA A 250 16.96 0.36 2.60
CA ALA A 250 16.38 0.56 1.26
C ALA A 250 15.66 1.92 1.11
N LEU A 251 15.09 2.45 2.20
CA LEU A 251 14.36 3.71 2.26
C LEU A 251 15.25 4.96 2.23
N SER A 252 16.56 4.83 2.51
CA SER A 252 17.52 5.94 2.45
C SER A 252 18.12 6.15 1.06
N ARG A 253 17.67 5.37 0.07
CA ARG A 253 18.18 5.48 -1.30
C ARG A 253 17.53 6.70 -1.96
N PRO A 254 18.31 7.63 -2.53
CA PRO A 254 17.77 8.86 -3.10
C PRO A 254 16.63 8.59 -4.09
N GLY A 255 16.71 7.55 -4.92
CA GLY A 255 15.67 7.19 -5.90
C GLY A 255 14.50 6.34 -5.39
N PHE A 256 14.42 6.00 -4.09
CA PHE A 256 13.38 5.09 -3.58
C PHE A 256 11.97 5.68 -3.72
N TRP A 257 11.82 6.95 -3.35
CA TRP A 257 10.56 7.70 -3.39
C TRP A 257 10.31 8.37 -4.75
N TYR A 258 11.05 7.96 -5.78
CA TYR A 258 11.00 8.52 -7.13
C TYR A 258 10.70 7.41 -8.15
N GLY A 259 9.44 6.96 -8.19
CA GLY A 259 8.97 5.84 -9.01
C GLY A 259 8.76 6.13 -10.51
N ARG A 260 9.00 7.36 -11.00
CA ARG A 260 8.59 7.86 -12.33
C ARG A 260 8.70 6.86 -13.47
N ARG A 261 9.88 6.26 -13.65
CA ARG A 261 10.17 5.36 -14.78
C ARG A 261 9.51 3.99 -14.66
N LEU A 262 9.53 3.43 -13.45
CA LEU A 262 8.94 2.12 -13.22
C LEU A 262 7.43 2.17 -13.44
N VAL A 263 6.79 3.21 -12.89
CA VAL A 263 5.34 3.43 -13.03
C VAL A 263 4.96 3.67 -14.48
N SER A 264 5.68 4.51 -15.22
CA SER A 264 5.37 4.77 -16.63
C SER A 264 5.50 3.53 -17.50
N ARG A 265 6.55 2.73 -17.29
CA ARG A 265 6.79 1.48 -18.03
C ARG A 265 5.74 0.41 -17.71
N LEU A 266 5.42 0.20 -16.43
CA LEU A 266 4.37 -0.72 -16.03
C LEU A 266 3.01 -0.24 -16.55
N ARG A 267 2.71 1.06 -16.48
CA ARG A 267 1.48 1.63 -17.04
C ARG A 267 1.34 1.31 -18.53
N ALA A 268 2.41 1.49 -19.30
CA ALA A 268 2.40 1.12 -20.72
C ALA A 268 2.10 -0.37 -20.93
N ALA A 269 2.78 -1.26 -20.20
CA ALA A 269 2.57 -2.71 -20.30
C ALA A 269 1.14 -3.15 -19.89
N HIS A 270 0.61 -2.63 -18.79
CA HIS A 270 -0.75 -2.96 -18.33
C HIS A 270 -1.84 -2.37 -19.23
N THR A 271 -1.63 -1.16 -19.78
CA THR A 271 -2.55 -0.56 -20.76
C THR A 271 -2.59 -1.41 -22.03
N ALA A 272 -1.43 -1.83 -22.54
CA ALA A 272 -1.34 -2.74 -23.66
C ALA A 272 -2.00 -4.09 -23.36
N ALA A 273 -1.76 -4.68 -22.18
CA ALA A 273 -2.43 -5.92 -21.75
C ALA A 273 -3.96 -5.81 -21.74
N GLY A 274 -4.50 -4.66 -21.31
CA GLY A 274 -5.92 -4.36 -21.37
C GLY A 274 -6.44 -4.40 -22.81
N PHE A 275 -5.85 -3.60 -23.72
CA PHE A 275 -6.28 -3.59 -25.13
C PHE A 275 -6.11 -4.95 -25.82
N LEU A 276 -5.03 -5.67 -25.55
CA LEU A 276 -4.80 -7.02 -26.09
C LEU A 276 -5.85 -8.02 -25.57
N THR A 277 -6.30 -7.92 -24.32
CA THR A 277 -7.40 -8.74 -23.79
C THR A 277 -8.68 -8.49 -24.58
N VAL A 278 -9.06 -7.23 -24.82
CA VAL A 278 -10.24 -6.89 -25.63
C VAL A 278 -10.11 -7.42 -27.06
N ALA A 279 -8.94 -7.20 -27.67
CA ALA A 279 -8.66 -7.65 -29.02
C ALA A 279 -8.75 -9.18 -29.14
N ALA A 280 -8.25 -9.93 -28.15
CA ALA A 280 -8.30 -11.38 -28.13
C ALA A 280 -9.75 -11.93 -28.05
N PHE A 281 -10.63 -11.30 -27.27
CA PHE A 281 -12.05 -11.71 -27.21
C PHE A 281 -12.76 -11.49 -28.55
N VAL A 282 -12.58 -10.31 -29.15
CA VAL A 282 -13.19 -9.96 -30.45
C VAL A 282 -12.62 -10.85 -31.57
N MET A 283 -11.30 -10.94 -31.65
CA MET A 283 -10.59 -11.67 -32.70
C MET A 283 -10.83 -13.19 -32.58
N GLY A 284 -10.79 -13.74 -31.37
CA GLY A 284 -10.98 -15.18 -31.14
C GLY A 284 -12.36 -15.68 -31.57
N ALA A 285 -13.40 -14.83 -31.52
CA ALA A 285 -14.72 -15.15 -32.05
C ALA A 285 -14.69 -15.27 -33.59
N ALA A 286 -14.20 -14.20 -34.24
CA ALA A 286 -14.18 -14.10 -35.70
C ALA A 286 -13.23 -15.15 -36.33
N ALA A 287 -12.02 -15.32 -35.79
CA ALA A 287 -11.04 -16.27 -36.32
C ALA A 287 -11.49 -17.73 -36.20
N ARG A 288 -12.23 -18.09 -35.14
CA ARG A 288 -12.80 -19.44 -35.02
C ARG A 288 -13.85 -19.70 -36.10
N HIS A 289 -14.76 -18.76 -36.30
CA HIS A 289 -15.76 -18.86 -37.36
C HIS A 289 -15.12 -19.00 -38.75
N ASP A 290 -14.15 -18.12 -39.07
CA ASP A 290 -13.44 -18.10 -40.36
C ASP A 290 -12.63 -19.39 -40.62
N ARG A 291 -12.24 -20.14 -39.57
CA ARG A 291 -11.55 -21.44 -39.69
C ARG A 291 -12.52 -22.61 -39.92
N THR A 292 -13.71 -22.56 -39.32
CA THR A 292 -14.69 -23.67 -39.38
C THR A 292 -15.46 -23.72 -40.69
N ILE A 293 -15.73 -22.55 -41.26
CA ILE A 293 -16.49 -22.38 -42.49
C ILE A 293 -15.54 -21.63 -43.40
N GLY A 294 -15.24 -22.13 -44.61
CA GLY A 294 -14.38 -21.46 -45.59
C GLY A 294 -15.01 -20.15 -46.05
N GLY A 295 -14.95 -19.12 -45.20
CA GLY A 295 -15.76 -17.93 -45.26
C GLY A 295 -15.19 -16.84 -46.18
N SER A 296 -15.89 -15.72 -46.22
CA SER A 296 -15.59 -14.56 -47.09
C SER A 296 -14.25 -13.89 -46.82
N VAL A 297 -13.60 -14.20 -45.69
CA VAL A 297 -12.29 -13.66 -45.30
C VAL A 297 -11.27 -14.80 -45.21
N PRO A 298 -10.14 -14.73 -45.92
CA PRO A 298 -9.11 -15.75 -45.85
C PRO A 298 -8.58 -16.00 -44.42
N PRO A 299 -8.50 -17.26 -43.94
CA PRO A 299 -8.05 -17.58 -42.57
C PRO A 299 -6.65 -17.04 -42.22
N VAL A 300 -5.80 -16.83 -43.23
CA VAL A 300 -4.44 -16.29 -43.06
C VAL A 300 -4.45 -14.91 -42.38
N PHE A 301 -5.44 -14.06 -42.67
CA PHE A 301 -5.54 -12.74 -42.02
C PHE A 301 -5.79 -12.89 -40.52
N GLY A 302 -6.69 -13.80 -40.14
CA GLY A 302 -6.95 -14.11 -38.74
C GLY A 302 -5.70 -14.66 -38.03
N MET A 303 -4.96 -15.56 -38.68
CA MET A 303 -3.71 -16.13 -38.13
C MET A 303 -2.63 -15.06 -37.93
N VAL A 304 -2.48 -14.12 -38.87
CA VAL A 304 -1.50 -13.02 -38.76
C VAL A 304 -1.85 -12.10 -37.60
N ILE A 305 -3.13 -11.73 -37.44
CA ILE A 305 -3.57 -10.88 -36.32
C ILE A 305 -3.39 -11.62 -34.99
N GLU A 306 -3.82 -12.88 -34.88
CA GLU A 306 -3.61 -13.70 -33.68
C GLU A 306 -2.11 -13.83 -33.34
N GLY A 307 -1.25 -14.07 -34.33
CA GLY A 307 0.20 -14.12 -34.15
C GLY A 307 0.79 -12.79 -33.66
N ALA A 308 0.32 -11.67 -34.19
CA ALA A 308 0.73 -10.34 -33.74
C ALA A 308 0.25 -10.03 -32.31
N LEU A 309 -0.95 -10.47 -31.93
CA LEU A 309 -1.47 -10.37 -30.56
C LEU A 309 -0.59 -11.17 -29.59
N VAL A 310 -0.23 -12.41 -29.93
CA VAL A 310 0.66 -13.27 -29.11
C VAL A 310 2.06 -12.66 -28.97
N LEU A 311 2.63 -12.15 -30.06
CA LEU A 311 3.93 -11.47 -30.03
C LEU A 311 3.89 -10.24 -29.12
N CYS A 312 2.88 -9.39 -29.27
CA CYS A 312 2.70 -8.20 -28.45
C CYS A 312 2.48 -8.56 -26.97
N ALA A 313 1.71 -9.60 -26.67
CA ALA A 313 1.55 -10.13 -25.32
C ALA A 313 2.88 -10.65 -24.73
N GLY A 314 3.70 -11.32 -25.55
CA GLY A 314 5.06 -11.71 -25.16
C GLY A 314 5.95 -10.53 -24.78
N VAL A 315 5.88 -9.43 -25.55
CA VAL A 315 6.57 -8.16 -25.21
C VAL A 315 6.05 -7.59 -23.90
N VAL A 316 4.73 -7.56 -23.67
CA VAL A 316 4.13 -7.10 -22.40
C VAL A 316 4.67 -7.91 -21.22
N VAL A 317 4.64 -9.25 -21.29
CA VAL A 317 5.17 -10.12 -20.23
C VAL A 317 6.66 -9.87 -20.01
N TRP A 318 7.43 -9.72 -21.10
CA TRP A 318 8.85 -9.38 -21.01
C TRP A 318 9.09 -8.03 -20.31
N VAL A 319 8.31 -6.98 -20.62
CA VAL A 319 8.42 -5.66 -19.96
C VAL A 319 8.13 -5.76 -18.46
N VAL A 320 7.11 -6.53 -18.09
CA VAL A 320 6.70 -6.76 -16.69
C VAL A 320 7.78 -7.53 -15.92
N CYS A 321 8.39 -8.53 -16.56
CA CYS A 321 9.47 -9.35 -16.01
C CYS A 321 10.86 -8.68 -16.04
N ARG A 322 11.08 -7.73 -16.95
CA ARG A 322 12.36 -7.03 -17.13
C ARG A 322 12.65 -6.11 -15.95
N ARG A 323 13.91 -6.11 -15.52
CA ARG A 323 14.38 -5.32 -14.37
C ARG A 323 14.14 -3.82 -14.62
N GLY A 324 13.64 -3.10 -13.62
CA GLY A 324 13.44 -1.64 -13.65
C GLY A 324 14.33 -0.87 -12.68
N ARG A 325 15.31 -1.53 -12.04
CA ARG A 325 16.22 -0.90 -11.06
C ARG A 325 17.67 -1.33 -11.33
N SER A 326 18.32 -0.56 -12.19
CA SER A 326 19.72 -0.19 -12.03
C SER A 326 19.69 1.22 -11.44
N GLU A 327 20.05 1.39 -10.17
CA GLU A 327 20.11 2.72 -9.53
C GLU A 327 21.34 3.52 -9.97
N SER A 328 22.26 2.88 -10.70
CA SER A 328 23.52 3.47 -11.13
C SER A 328 23.54 3.91 -12.60
N VAL A 329 22.65 3.38 -13.47
CA VAL A 329 22.68 3.69 -14.91
C VAL A 329 21.27 3.91 -15.47
N ARG A 330 21.06 5.08 -16.08
CA ARG A 330 19.82 5.48 -16.76
C ARG A 330 19.78 4.89 -18.19
N ASP A 331 19.01 3.83 -18.43
CA ASP A 331 18.64 3.44 -19.81
C ASP A 331 17.42 4.28 -20.24
N THR A 332 17.60 5.20 -21.20
CA THR A 332 16.56 6.16 -21.62
C THR A 332 15.90 5.78 -22.95
N ARG A 333 16.59 5.03 -23.81
CA ARG A 333 16.12 4.76 -25.19
C ARG A 333 15.07 3.66 -25.23
N VAL A 334 15.32 2.52 -24.58
CA VAL A 334 14.40 1.38 -24.61
C VAL A 334 13.13 1.69 -23.83
N ASP A 335 13.25 2.28 -22.65
CA ASP A 335 12.10 2.67 -21.83
C ASP A 335 11.26 3.74 -22.56
N GLY A 336 11.89 4.72 -23.21
CA GLY A 336 11.19 5.73 -24.01
C GLY A 336 10.37 5.12 -25.16
N ALA A 337 10.98 4.22 -25.94
CA ALA A 337 10.28 3.54 -27.03
C ALA A 337 9.10 2.69 -26.52
N LEU A 338 9.29 1.92 -25.44
CA LEU A 338 8.22 1.10 -24.88
C LEU A 338 7.06 1.92 -24.32
N ILE A 339 7.35 3.03 -23.63
CA ILE A 339 6.32 3.91 -23.07
C ILE A 339 5.46 4.54 -24.17
N THR A 340 6.09 4.90 -25.29
CA THR A 340 5.41 5.57 -26.41
C THR A 340 4.68 4.59 -27.33
N TYR A 341 5.36 3.53 -27.79
CA TYR A 341 4.85 2.70 -28.88
C TYR A 341 4.04 1.49 -28.42
N LEU A 342 4.28 0.93 -27.23
CA LEU A 342 3.61 -0.32 -26.82
C LEU A 342 2.08 -0.17 -26.67
N PRO A 343 1.54 0.86 -25.98
CA PRO A 343 0.09 1.04 -25.88
C PRO A 343 -0.53 1.37 -27.24
N GLY A 344 0.16 2.18 -28.07
CA GLY A 344 -0.29 2.51 -29.42
C GLY A 344 -0.36 1.30 -30.34
N SER A 345 0.62 0.40 -30.26
CA SER A 345 0.65 -0.85 -31.03
C SER A 345 -0.48 -1.79 -30.61
N ALA A 346 -0.73 -1.93 -29.30
CA ALA A 346 -1.86 -2.73 -28.79
C ALA A 346 -3.22 -2.14 -29.20
N LEU A 347 -3.36 -0.82 -29.21
CA LEU A 347 -4.57 -0.13 -29.68
C LEU A 347 -4.77 -0.31 -31.19
N ALA A 348 -3.69 -0.25 -31.99
CA ALA A 348 -3.75 -0.52 -33.42
C ALA A 348 -4.16 -1.97 -33.71
N LEU A 349 -3.64 -2.95 -32.96
CA LEU A 349 -4.06 -4.35 -33.05
C LEU A 349 -5.53 -4.53 -32.66
N LEU A 350 -6.01 -3.82 -31.64
CA LEU A 350 -7.43 -3.80 -31.29
C LEU A 350 -8.28 -3.23 -32.44
N ALA A 351 -7.85 -2.12 -33.05
CA ALA A 351 -8.55 -1.54 -34.19
C ALA A 351 -8.60 -2.52 -35.38
N LEU A 352 -7.50 -3.21 -35.68
CA LEU A 352 -7.44 -4.25 -36.71
C LEU A 352 -8.37 -5.43 -36.40
N ALA A 353 -8.40 -5.90 -35.15
CA ALA A 353 -9.31 -6.96 -34.71
C ALA A 353 -10.78 -6.54 -34.84
N VAL A 354 -11.12 -5.29 -34.49
CA VAL A 354 -12.45 -4.71 -34.65
C VAL A 354 -12.86 -4.62 -36.11
N VAL A 355 -11.97 -4.14 -36.99
CA VAL A 355 -12.23 -4.07 -38.44
C VAL A 355 -12.41 -5.48 -39.03
N HIS A 356 -11.57 -6.43 -38.66
CA HIS A 356 -11.69 -7.83 -39.10
C HIS A 356 -13.01 -8.45 -38.65
N ALA A 357 -13.41 -8.24 -37.39
CA ALA A 357 -14.68 -8.75 -36.87
C ALA A 357 -15.88 -8.06 -37.52
N ALA A 358 -15.82 -6.75 -37.78
CA ALA A 358 -16.91 -6.00 -38.41
C ALA A 358 -17.12 -6.31 -39.90
N TRP A 359 -16.15 -6.97 -40.54
CA TRP A 359 -16.26 -7.42 -41.93
C TRP A 359 -17.50 -8.30 -42.12
N SER A 360 -18.20 -8.10 -43.24
CA SER A 360 -19.51 -8.70 -43.41
C SER A 360 -19.45 -10.22 -43.51
N ARG A 361 -20.24 -10.90 -42.68
CA ARG A 361 -20.43 -12.35 -42.65
C ARG A 361 -21.93 -12.65 -42.52
N PRO A 362 -22.67 -12.70 -43.64
CA PRO A 362 -24.13 -12.82 -43.63
C PRO A 362 -24.63 -14.08 -42.92
N GLU A 363 -23.92 -15.20 -43.07
CA GLU A 363 -24.29 -16.51 -42.51
C GLU A 363 -23.87 -16.69 -41.04
N TRP A 364 -23.25 -15.69 -40.42
CA TRP A 364 -22.76 -15.82 -39.05
C TRP A 364 -23.88 -15.59 -38.04
N ILE A 365 -24.26 -16.65 -37.34
CA ILE A 365 -25.22 -16.62 -36.23
C ILE A 365 -24.46 -16.83 -34.92
N SER A 366 -24.73 -15.98 -33.92
CA SER A 366 -24.23 -16.14 -32.55
C SER A 366 -25.03 -17.23 -31.83
N SER A 367 -24.35 -18.24 -31.29
CA SER A 367 -24.95 -19.31 -30.48
C SER A 367 -24.06 -19.64 -29.29
N GLY A 368 -24.70 -20.07 -28.19
CA GLY A 368 -24.05 -20.33 -26.91
C GLY A 368 -23.30 -19.12 -26.34
N SER A 369 -22.41 -19.38 -25.39
CA SER A 369 -21.49 -18.40 -24.82
C SER A 369 -20.24 -18.19 -25.68
N LEU A 370 -19.80 -16.94 -25.76
CA LEU A 370 -18.47 -16.57 -26.25
C LEU A 370 -17.45 -17.14 -25.26
N SER A 371 -16.52 -18.00 -25.69
CA SER A 371 -15.68 -18.85 -24.80
C SER A 371 -14.83 -18.15 -23.70
N GLY A 372 -15.46 -17.53 -22.71
CA GLY A 372 -14.83 -16.93 -21.54
C GLY A 372 -14.39 -17.99 -20.53
N GLU A 373 -15.07 -19.14 -20.50
CA GLU A 373 -14.85 -20.22 -19.53
C GLU A 373 -13.38 -20.64 -19.43
N THR A 374 -12.75 -20.97 -20.56
CA THR A 374 -11.34 -21.37 -20.59
C THR A 374 -10.42 -20.25 -20.10
N THR A 375 -10.72 -19.00 -20.47
CA THR A 375 -9.94 -17.82 -20.06
C THR A 375 -9.98 -17.64 -18.54
N PHE A 376 -11.17 -17.64 -17.93
CA PHE A 376 -11.31 -17.47 -16.49
C PHE A 376 -10.72 -18.65 -15.70
N ARG A 377 -10.86 -19.90 -16.18
CA ARG A 377 -10.23 -21.08 -15.57
C ARG A 377 -8.70 -20.99 -15.60
N LEU A 378 -8.12 -20.71 -16.76
CA LEU A 378 -6.66 -20.57 -16.90
C LEU A 378 -6.12 -19.41 -16.06
N LEU A 379 -6.87 -18.31 -15.98
CA LEU A 379 -6.51 -17.16 -15.17
C LEU A 379 -6.51 -17.48 -13.67
N ALA A 380 -7.58 -18.11 -13.17
CA ALA A 380 -7.68 -18.53 -11.77
C ALA A 380 -6.60 -19.56 -11.40
N LEU A 381 -6.35 -20.54 -12.27
CA LEU A 381 -5.28 -21.53 -12.09
C LEU A 381 -3.89 -20.86 -12.05
N SER A 382 -3.64 -19.95 -12.99
CA SER A 382 -2.37 -19.21 -13.06
C SER A 382 -2.15 -18.36 -11.82
N GLN A 383 -3.19 -17.68 -11.32
CA GLN A 383 -3.14 -16.90 -10.08
C GLN A 383 -2.82 -17.79 -8.87
N GLY A 384 -3.53 -18.91 -8.71
CA GLY A 384 -3.27 -19.87 -7.64
C GLY A 384 -1.84 -20.42 -7.67
N LEU A 385 -1.37 -20.83 -8.86
CA LEU A 385 -0.01 -21.32 -9.05
C LEU A 385 1.04 -20.26 -8.73
N LEU A 386 0.87 -19.02 -9.21
CA LEU A 386 1.78 -17.91 -8.93
C LEU A 386 1.85 -17.61 -7.42
N VAL A 387 0.71 -17.63 -6.72
CA VAL A 387 0.64 -17.44 -5.26
C VAL A 387 1.39 -18.57 -4.53
N VAL A 388 1.20 -19.83 -4.94
CA VAL A 388 1.90 -20.98 -4.34
C VAL A 388 3.41 -20.88 -4.56
N ILE A 389 3.87 -20.60 -5.78
CA ILE A 389 5.30 -20.40 -6.08
C ILE A 389 5.85 -19.24 -5.24
N MET A 390 5.10 -18.14 -5.14
CA MET A 390 5.49 -17.00 -4.33
C MET A 390 5.59 -17.34 -2.84
N ALA A 391 4.69 -18.17 -2.31
CA ALA A 391 4.75 -18.69 -0.94
C ALA A 391 6.01 -19.52 -0.69
N LEU A 392 6.37 -20.40 -1.64
CA LEU A 392 7.60 -21.20 -1.56
C LEU A 392 8.85 -20.31 -1.55
N VAL A 393 8.91 -19.31 -2.42
CA VAL A 393 10.02 -18.35 -2.48
C VAL A 393 10.10 -17.54 -1.19
N ALA A 394 8.97 -17.02 -0.69
CA ALA A 394 8.92 -16.24 0.55
C ALA A 394 9.35 -17.08 1.76
N ARG A 395 8.87 -18.33 1.87
CA ARG A 395 9.28 -19.25 2.93
C ARG A 395 10.78 -19.57 2.87
N SER A 396 11.33 -19.72 1.67
CA SER A 396 12.77 -19.95 1.45
C SER A 396 13.62 -18.74 1.87
N LEU A 397 13.15 -17.52 1.60
CA LEU A 397 13.80 -16.29 2.08
C LEU A 397 13.77 -16.23 3.62
N TYR A 398 12.60 -16.41 4.22
CA TYR A 398 12.44 -16.35 5.67
C TYR A 398 13.26 -17.40 6.41
N ARG A 399 13.31 -18.66 5.94
CA ARG A 399 14.09 -19.73 6.60
C ARG A 399 15.58 -19.41 6.74
N ARG A 400 16.11 -18.53 5.89
CA ARG A 400 17.55 -18.20 5.86
C ARG A 400 17.91 -16.93 6.61
N ALA A 401 16.97 -16.02 6.77
CA ALA A 401 17.11 -14.83 7.60
C ALA A 401 15.87 -14.70 8.49
N PRO A 402 15.70 -15.61 9.47
CA PRO A 402 14.49 -15.64 10.28
C PRO A 402 14.45 -14.40 11.18
N GLU A 403 13.42 -13.59 11.00
CA GLU A 403 13.10 -12.48 11.89
C GLU A 403 11.82 -12.84 12.66
N PRO A 404 11.88 -13.12 13.98
CA PRO A 404 10.81 -13.77 14.73
C PRO A 404 9.44 -13.10 14.64
N ARG A 405 9.41 -11.78 14.47
CA ARG A 405 8.19 -10.97 14.45
C ARG A 405 7.60 -10.79 13.05
N THR A 406 8.27 -11.28 12.01
CA THR A 406 7.76 -11.26 10.64
C THR A 406 6.42 -11.97 10.54
N THR A 407 5.45 -11.31 9.94
CA THR A 407 4.09 -11.82 9.73
C THR A 407 4.09 -13.19 9.05
N LEU A 408 3.38 -14.14 9.66
CA LEU A 408 3.16 -15.51 9.15
C LEU A 408 4.45 -16.22 8.71
N TYR A 409 5.55 -16.02 9.42
CA TYR A 409 6.85 -16.66 9.11
C TYR A 409 7.29 -16.41 7.65
N GLY A 410 7.03 -15.20 7.16
CA GLY A 410 7.35 -14.74 5.80
C GLY A 410 6.24 -14.90 4.77
N LEU A 411 5.09 -15.50 5.13
CA LEU A 411 3.97 -15.72 4.20
C LEU A 411 3.02 -14.51 4.07
N GLY A 412 3.28 -13.40 4.77
CA GLY A 412 2.42 -12.21 4.72
C GLY A 412 2.13 -11.71 3.30
N GLY A 413 3.16 -11.57 2.46
CA GLY A 413 3.01 -11.14 1.07
C GLY A 413 2.19 -12.10 0.20
N PRO A 414 2.50 -13.42 0.17
CA PRO A 414 1.66 -14.44 -0.45
C PRO A 414 0.20 -14.42 -0.01
N SER A 415 -0.06 -14.30 1.28
CA SER A 415 -1.43 -14.22 1.79
C SER A 415 -2.17 -12.99 1.29
N VAL A 416 -1.51 -11.83 1.28
CA VAL A 416 -2.11 -10.59 0.77
C VAL A 416 -2.29 -10.61 -0.75
N ALA A 417 -1.40 -11.24 -1.51
CA ALA A 417 -1.61 -11.45 -2.94
C ALA A 417 -2.79 -12.38 -3.22
N MET A 418 -2.98 -13.44 -2.43
CA MET A 418 -4.17 -14.29 -2.54
C MET A 418 -5.45 -13.52 -2.26
N LEU A 419 -5.45 -12.64 -1.24
CA LEU A 419 -6.58 -11.76 -0.96
C LEU A 419 -6.86 -10.79 -2.12
N ALA A 420 -5.83 -10.28 -2.80
CA ALA A 420 -6.00 -9.46 -3.99
C ALA A 420 -6.67 -10.24 -5.15
N CYS A 421 -6.25 -11.49 -5.39
CA CYS A 421 -6.88 -12.38 -6.37
C CYS A 421 -8.34 -12.69 -6.02
N ALA A 422 -8.61 -13.01 -4.75
CA ALA A 422 -9.95 -13.29 -4.25
C ALA A 422 -10.88 -12.09 -4.39
N LEU A 423 -10.41 -10.91 -3.98
CA LEU A 423 -11.17 -9.67 -4.10
C LEU A 423 -11.43 -9.32 -5.57
N GLY A 424 -10.42 -9.46 -6.43
CA GLY A 424 -10.57 -9.31 -7.88
C GLY A 424 -11.66 -10.24 -8.42
N GLY A 425 -11.57 -11.54 -8.13
CA GLY A 425 -12.51 -12.57 -8.58
C GLY A 425 -13.94 -12.32 -8.10
N VAL A 426 -14.14 -12.00 -6.82
CA VAL A 426 -15.47 -11.69 -6.26
C VAL A 426 -16.06 -10.44 -6.90
N MET A 427 -15.26 -9.37 -7.08
CA MET A 427 -15.73 -8.13 -7.70
C MET A 427 -16.10 -8.34 -9.17
N THR A 428 -15.26 -9.03 -9.94
CA THR A 428 -15.52 -9.27 -11.37
C THR A 428 -16.62 -10.29 -11.61
N GLY A 429 -16.59 -11.41 -10.88
CA GLY A 429 -17.61 -12.45 -10.97
C GLY A 429 -18.96 -11.94 -10.51
N GLY A 430 -18.99 -11.11 -9.47
CA GLY A 430 -20.23 -10.55 -8.97
C GLY A 430 -20.91 -9.57 -9.93
N VAL A 431 -20.14 -8.75 -10.65
CA VAL A 431 -20.69 -7.88 -11.69
C VAL A 431 -21.23 -8.70 -12.86
N ALA A 432 -20.48 -9.70 -13.34
CA ALA A 432 -20.92 -10.57 -14.44
C ALA A 432 -22.21 -11.31 -14.08
N GLN A 433 -22.29 -11.90 -12.88
CA GLN A 433 -23.49 -12.58 -12.40
C GLN A 433 -24.68 -11.64 -12.27
N ARG A 434 -24.51 -10.44 -11.69
CA ARG A 434 -25.61 -9.47 -11.57
C ARG A 434 -26.13 -8.98 -12.91
N VAL A 435 -25.25 -8.77 -13.90
CA VAL A 435 -25.71 -8.42 -15.24
C VAL A 435 -26.45 -9.59 -15.89
N ALA A 436 -25.95 -10.82 -15.74
CA ALA A 436 -26.64 -12.01 -16.22
C ALA A 436 -28.04 -12.16 -15.59
N ASP A 437 -28.17 -12.04 -14.26
CA ASP A 437 -29.46 -12.07 -13.56
C ASP A 437 -30.42 -11.00 -14.10
N TRP A 438 -29.91 -9.78 -14.32
CA TRP A 438 -30.70 -8.68 -14.84
C TRP A 438 -31.16 -8.90 -16.30
N LEU A 439 -30.39 -9.62 -17.11
CA LEU A 439 -30.74 -9.95 -18.49
C LEU A 439 -31.69 -11.15 -18.58
N ASP A 440 -31.45 -12.21 -17.80
CA ASP A 440 -32.16 -13.50 -17.87
C ASP A 440 -33.51 -13.49 -17.12
N GLY A 441 -33.62 -12.76 -16.01
CA GLY A 441 -34.84 -12.65 -15.19
C GLY A 441 -34.65 -13.17 -13.75
N PRO A 442 -35.74 -13.44 -12.99
CA PRO A 442 -35.67 -13.76 -11.56
C PRO A 442 -35.07 -15.15 -11.22
N GLY A 443 -34.57 -15.90 -12.21
CA GLY A 443 -33.98 -17.23 -12.01
C GLY A 443 -32.51 -17.18 -11.56
N THR A 444 -32.03 -18.26 -10.96
CA THR A 444 -30.60 -18.45 -10.67
C THR A 444 -29.85 -18.76 -11.99
N PRO A 445 -28.75 -18.07 -12.34
CA PRO A 445 -28.03 -18.28 -13.60
C PRO A 445 -27.59 -19.73 -13.76
N GLY A 446 -27.86 -20.30 -14.94
CA GLY A 446 -27.49 -21.66 -15.30
C GLY A 446 -28.28 -22.79 -14.62
N MET A 447 -29.34 -22.48 -13.84
CA MET A 447 -30.19 -23.49 -13.16
C MET A 447 -31.58 -23.67 -13.81
N GLY A 448 -31.97 -22.83 -14.77
CA GLY A 448 -33.35 -22.82 -15.28
C GLY A 448 -33.56 -23.61 -16.56
N ARG A 449 -34.51 -24.56 -16.57
CA ARG A 449 -35.14 -25.11 -17.78
C ARG A 449 -35.96 -24.07 -18.60
N GLY A 450 -35.78 -22.78 -18.31
CA GLY A 450 -36.45 -21.64 -18.94
C GLY A 450 -35.59 -20.36 -18.91
N SER A 451 -34.26 -20.48 -18.80
CA SER A 451 -33.35 -19.35 -19.02
C SER A 451 -33.34 -18.98 -20.50
N VAL A 452 -33.32 -17.68 -20.77
CA VAL A 452 -33.29 -17.11 -22.12
C VAL A 452 -31.86 -17.06 -22.65
N ILE A 453 -30.87 -16.99 -21.77
CA ILE A 453 -29.44 -17.00 -22.10
C ILE A 453 -28.71 -18.13 -21.35
N GLU A 454 -27.52 -18.51 -21.82
CA GLU A 454 -26.68 -19.54 -21.19
C GLU A 454 -26.06 -19.03 -19.88
N GLY A 455 -25.77 -17.72 -19.83
CA GLY A 455 -25.26 -17.03 -18.65
C GLY A 455 -23.73 -16.95 -18.62
N PRO A 456 -23.15 -16.53 -17.49
CA PRO A 456 -21.72 -16.30 -17.35
C PRO A 456 -20.96 -17.63 -17.17
N PRO A 457 -19.63 -17.63 -17.31
CA PRO A 457 -18.76 -18.76 -17.05
C PRO A 457 -19.12 -19.53 -15.77
N VAL A 458 -19.26 -20.86 -15.90
CA VAL A 458 -19.59 -21.81 -14.84
C VAL A 458 -18.68 -21.63 -13.63
N LEU A 459 -17.38 -21.36 -13.86
CA LEU A 459 -16.43 -21.07 -12.79
C LEU A 459 -16.89 -19.95 -11.84
N LEU A 460 -17.55 -18.90 -12.35
CA LEU A 460 -18.02 -17.78 -11.52
C LEU A 460 -19.13 -18.24 -10.56
N SER A 461 -20.00 -19.16 -10.99
CA SER A 461 -21.01 -19.79 -10.13
C SER A 461 -20.38 -20.66 -9.03
N TRP A 462 -19.30 -21.39 -9.35
CA TRP A 462 -18.52 -22.12 -8.34
C TRP A 462 -17.80 -21.18 -7.36
N GLN A 463 -17.28 -20.04 -7.82
CA GLN A 463 -16.67 -19.04 -6.94
C GLN A 463 -17.70 -18.36 -6.03
N ALA A 464 -18.92 -18.16 -6.51
CA ALA A 464 -20.01 -17.62 -5.69
C ALA A 464 -20.40 -18.59 -4.56
N SER A 465 -20.51 -19.89 -4.83
CA SER A 465 -20.89 -20.90 -3.83
C SER A 465 -19.87 -21.07 -2.71
N VAL A 466 -18.61 -20.69 -2.95
CA VAL A 466 -17.54 -20.67 -1.95
C VAL A 466 -17.76 -19.64 -0.85
N ILE A 467 -18.43 -18.52 -1.12
CA ILE A 467 -18.60 -17.40 -0.18
C ILE A 467 -19.32 -17.82 1.11
N PRO A 468 -20.52 -18.44 1.09
CA PRO A 468 -21.20 -18.85 2.31
C PRO A 468 -20.39 -19.89 3.11
N VAL A 469 -19.71 -20.81 2.42
CA VAL A 469 -18.83 -21.81 3.06
C VAL A 469 -17.66 -21.11 3.77
N LEU A 470 -17.03 -20.13 3.12
CA LEU A 470 -15.97 -19.32 3.72
C LEU A 470 -16.47 -18.56 4.96
N LEU A 471 -17.65 -17.93 4.90
CA LEU A 471 -18.22 -17.21 6.04
C LEU A 471 -18.44 -18.14 7.24
N LEU A 472 -18.99 -19.34 7.00
CA LEU A 472 -19.17 -20.35 8.06
C LEU A 472 -17.84 -20.80 8.66
N LEU A 473 -16.83 -21.08 7.83
CA LEU A 473 -15.49 -21.43 8.31
C LEU A 473 -14.85 -20.31 9.13
N LEU A 474 -15.15 -19.04 8.83
CA LEU A 474 -14.65 -17.88 9.56
C LEU A 474 -15.39 -17.60 10.88
N LEU A 475 -16.55 -18.21 11.14
CA LEU A 475 -17.21 -18.11 12.44
C LEU A 475 -16.35 -18.71 13.56
N VAL A 476 -15.68 -19.84 13.29
CA VAL A 476 -14.81 -20.52 14.27
C VAL A 476 -13.68 -19.62 14.79
N PRO A 477 -12.79 -19.04 13.93
CA PRO A 477 -11.74 -18.13 14.39
C PRO A 477 -12.31 -16.89 15.08
N VAL A 478 -13.45 -16.35 14.63
CA VAL A 478 -14.11 -15.21 15.28
C VAL A 478 -14.53 -15.56 16.71
N VAL A 479 -15.23 -16.68 16.91
CA VAL A 479 -15.64 -17.15 18.24
C VAL A 479 -14.42 -17.38 19.13
N LEU A 480 -13.37 -18.03 18.61
CA LEU A 480 -12.12 -18.25 19.35
C LEU A 480 -11.48 -16.93 19.82
N LEU A 481 -11.44 -15.92 18.95
CA LEU A 481 -10.88 -14.61 19.29
C LEU A 481 -11.75 -13.86 20.30
N VAL A 482 -13.08 -13.92 20.19
CA VAL A 482 -14.02 -13.34 21.15
C VAL A 482 -13.82 -13.98 22.53
N VAL A 483 -13.82 -15.31 22.61
CA VAL A 483 -13.62 -16.06 23.86
C VAL A 483 -12.25 -15.77 24.45
N ARG A 484 -11.18 -15.78 23.64
CA ARG A 484 -9.82 -15.46 24.08
C ARG A 484 -9.72 -14.04 24.64
N THR A 485 -10.32 -13.06 23.96
CA THR A 485 -10.31 -11.65 24.38
C THR A 485 -11.08 -11.47 25.68
N ALA A 486 -12.26 -12.10 25.80
CA ALA A 486 -13.04 -12.08 27.03
C ALA A 486 -12.29 -12.72 28.20
N ARG A 487 -11.63 -13.87 28.00
CA ARG A 487 -10.79 -14.52 29.02
C ARG A 487 -9.60 -13.65 29.42
N ARG A 488 -8.95 -13.00 28.44
CA ARG A 488 -7.82 -12.08 28.71
C ARG A 488 -8.25 -10.87 29.52
N ALA A 489 -9.40 -10.26 29.17
CA ALA A 489 -9.97 -9.15 29.91
C ALA A 489 -10.28 -9.53 31.37
N ARG A 490 -10.83 -10.73 31.61
CA ARG A 490 -11.07 -11.22 32.97
C ARG A 490 -9.79 -11.41 33.79
N ARG A 491 -8.72 -11.91 33.16
CA ARG A 491 -7.42 -12.13 33.83
C ARG A 491 -6.67 -10.84 34.18
N MET A 492 -6.87 -9.76 33.41
CA MET A 492 -6.18 -8.47 33.64
C MET A 492 -6.81 -7.61 34.74
N GLY A 493 -7.95 -8.01 35.31
CA GLY A 493 -8.63 -7.23 36.36
C GLY A 493 -7.72 -6.93 37.58
N PRO A 494 -7.11 -7.96 38.19
CA PRO A 494 -6.20 -7.77 39.33
C PRO A 494 -4.99 -6.90 39.00
N ASP A 495 -4.40 -7.05 37.81
CA ASP A 495 -3.25 -6.24 37.38
C ASP A 495 -3.61 -4.75 37.29
N ILE A 496 -4.82 -4.44 36.83
CA ILE A 496 -5.33 -3.06 36.73
C ILE A 496 -5.60 -2.48 38.12
N GLU A 497 -6.19 -3.26 39.01
CA GLU A 497 -6.42 -2.83 40.39
C GLU A 497 -5.09 -2.59 41.13
N ALA A 498 -4.07 -3.41 40.89
CA ALA A 498 -2.73 -3.19 41.42
C ALA A 498 -2.04 -1.95 40.82
N GLU A 499 -2.18 -1.69 39.52
CA GLU A 499 -1.57 -0.55 38.84
C GLU A 499 -2.15 0.81 39.30
N TYR A 500 -3.47 0.85 39.53
CA TYR A 500 -4.17 2.07 39.90
C TYR A 500 -4.40 2.25 41.40
N ALA A 501 -4.29 1.17 42.18
CA ALA A 501 -4.58 1.13 43.62
C ALA A 501 -5.87 1.94 43.98
N PRO A 502 -7.03 1.58 43.41
CA PRO A 502 -8.22 2.40 43.52
C PRO A 502 -8.85 2.36 44.93
N GLU A 503 -9.17 3.53 45.48
CA GLU A 503 -9.90 3.68 46.74
C GLU A 503 -11.16 4.56 46.53
N PRO A 504 -12.39 4.01 46.60
CA PRO A 504 -12.76 2.59 46.65
C PRO A 504 -12.62 1.88 45.28
N PRO A 505 -12.53 0.53 45.24
CA PRO A 505 -12.52 -0.23 43.99
C PRO A 505 -13.84 -0.10 43.21
N ASP A 506 -13.76 0.08 41.88
CA ASP A 506 -14.92 0.07 40.97
C ASP A 506 -14.80 -1.12 39.96
N PRO A 507 -15.46 -2.26 40.23
CA PRO A 507 -15.39 -3.43 39.37
C PRO A 507 -15.85 -3.17 37.94
N ALA A 508 -16.77 -2.21 37.71
CA ALA A 508 -17.25 -1.89 36.37
C ALA A 508 -16.18 -1.12 35.58
N ARG A 509 -15.51 -0.16 36.21
CA ARG A 509 -14.42 0.60 35.59
C ARG A 509 -13.18 -0.26 35.35
N THR A 510 -12.78 -1.10 36.31
CA THR A 510 -11.71 -2.10 36.11
C THR A 510 -12.01 -2.96 34.89
N ARG A 511 -13.23 -3.51 34.79
CA ARG A 511 -13.63 -4.39 33.68
C ARG A 511 -13.67 -3.66 32.34
N ARG A 512 -14.02 -2.36 32.33
CA ARG A 512 -13.98 -1.50 31.13
C ARG A 512 -12.55 -1.29 30.64
N ILE A 513 -11.63 -0.90 31.52
CA ILE A 513 -10.20 -0.72 31.19
C ILE A 513 -9.61 -2.04 30.70
N ALA A 514 -9.88 -3.15 31.41
CA ALA A 514 -9.40 -4.48 31.04
C ALA A 514 -9.91 -4.93 29.67
N ARG A 515 -11.20 -4.67 29.37
CA ARG A 515 -11.78 -4.96 28.06
C ARG A 515 -11.10 -4.16 26.97
N ILE A 516 -10.86 -2.86 27.18
CA ILE A 516 -10.21 -1.99 26.19
C ILE A 516 -8.77 -2.44 25.91
N ARG A 517 -7.97 -2.70 26.96
CA ARG A 517 -6.61 -3.26 26.81
C ARG A 517 -6.62 -4.62 26.09
N ALA A 518 -7.59 -5.49 26.42
CA ALA A 518 -7.72 -6.80 25.77
C ALA A 518 -8.10 -6.67 24.29
N THR A 519 -9.03 -5.77 23.95
CA THR A 519 -9.42 -5.50 22.56
C THR A 519 -8.31 -4.81 21.78
N ALA A 520 -7.52 -3.93 22.41
CA ALA A 520 -6.36 -3.31 21.79
C ALA A 520 -5.31 -4.36 21.39
N ALA A 521 -5.13 -5.41 22.19
CA ALA A 521 -4.26 -6.55 21.86
C ALA A 521 -4.81 -7.44 20.72
N LEU A 522 -6.08 -7.30 20.32
CA LEU A 522 -6.67 -8.11 19.25
C LEU A 522 -6.02 -7.82 17.89
N THR A 523 -5.59 -6.58 17.65
CA THR A 523 -4.85 -6.18 16.43
C THR A 523 -3.62 -7.06 16.19
N ASP A 524 -3.01 -7.59 17.26
CA ASP A 524 -1.84 -8.46 17.13
C ASP A 524 -2.15 -9.81 16.49
N SER A 525 -3.43 -10.20 16.47
CA SER A 525 -3.95 -11.44 15.86
C SER A 525 -4.30 -11.27 14.38
N ALA A 526 -4.33 -10.04 13.84
CA ALA A 526 -4.71 -9.78 12.45
C ALA A 526 -3.89 -10.60 11.41
N PRO A 527 -2.56 -10.78 11.57
CA PRO A 527 -1.79 -11.65 10.69
C PRO A 527 -2.32 -13.08 10.60
N TRP A 528 -2.74 -13.67 11.72
CA TRP A 528 -3.25 -15.04 11.75
C TRP A 528 -4.60 -15.15 11.02
N ILE A 529 -5.49 -14.18 11.24
CA ILE A 529 -6.78 -14.13 10.52
C ILE A 529 -6.55 -14.05 9.01
N VAL A 530 -5.65 -13.16 8.56
CA VAL A 530 -5.28 -13.03 7.14
C VAL A 530 -4.74 -14.36 6.59
N GLY A 531 -3.92 -15.07 7.37
CA GLY A 531 -3.41 -16.39 6.98
C GLY A 531 -4.52 -17.43 6.83
N VAL A 532 -5.45 -17.50 7.79
CA VAL A 532 -6.60 -18.43 7.75
C VAL A 532 -7.51 -18.14 6.57
N VAL A 533 -7.91 -16.87 6.38
CA VAL A 533 -8.75 -16.44 5.25
C VAL A 533 -8.05 -16.78 3.94
N SER A 534 -6.78 -16.41 3.79
CA SER A 534 -6.01 -16.70 2.57
C SER A 534 -5.90 -18.19 2.28
N ALA A 535 -5.65 -19.03 3.28
CA ALA A 535 -5.54 -20.47 3.10
C ALA A 535 -6.89 -21.09 2.71
N ALA A 536 -7.97 -20.68 3.39
CA ALA A 536 -9.33 -21.11 3.07
C ALA A 536 -9.72 -20.68 1.65
N THR A 537 -9.43 -19.45 1.25
CA THR A 537 -9.74 -18.97 -0.10
C THR A 537 -8.94 -19.68 -1.18
N LEU A 538 -7.66 -19.97 -0.95
CA LEU A 538 -6.87 -20.76 -1.90
C LEU A 538 -7.42 -22.18 -2.04
N PHE A 539 -7.75 -22.83 -0.92
CA PHE A 539 -8.32 -24.18 -0.92
C PHE A 539 -9.68 -24.24 -1.64
N LEU A 540 -10.62 -23.39 -1.21
CA LEU A 540 -11.96 -23.34 -1.79
C LEU A 540 -11.95 -22.86 -3.24
N GLY A 541 -11.08 -21.92 -3.60
CA GLY A 541 -10.88 -21.47 -4.98
C GLY A 541 -10.31 -22.56 -5.87
N THR A 542 -9.39 -23.39 -5.35
CA THR A 542 -8.89 -24.58 -6.07
C THR A 542 -10.01 -25.58 -6.27
N ALA A 543 -10.82 -25.85 -5.25
CA ALA A 543 -11.99 -26.73 -5.36
C ALA A 543 -13.01 -26.21 -6.39
N ALA A 544 -13.24 -24.89 -6.44
CA ALA A 544 -14.10 -24.27 -7.44
C ALA A 544 -13.56 -24.45 -8.87
N VAL A 545 -12.26 -24.26 -9.09
CA VAL A 545 -11.63 -24.51 -10.40
C VAL A 545 -11.74 -25.98 -10.80
N VAL A 546 -11.38 -26.90 -9.90
CA VAL A 546 -11.47 -28.35 -10.16
C VAL A 546 -12.92 -28.75 -10.45
N GLY A 547 -13.87 -28.34 -9.61
CA GLY A 547 -15.30 -28.61 -9.78
C GLY A 547 -15.81 -28.14 -11.13
N SER A 548 -15.55 -26.88 -11.50
CA SER A 548 -15.94 -26.33 -12.80
C SER A 548 -15.32 -27.10 -13.99
N TRP A 549 -14.07 -27.55 -13.85
CA TRP A 549 -13.36 -28.27 -14.91
C TRP A 549 -13.88 -29.68 -15.11
N THR A 550 -14.17 -30.38 -14.01
CA THR A 550 -14.63 -31.78 -14.04
C THR A 550 -16.10 -31.92 -14.42
N SER A 551 -16.97 -31.03 -13.92
CA SER A 551 -18.41 -31.14 -14.18
C SER A 551 -18.81 -30.47 -15.50
N GLY A 552 -18.18 -29.35 -15.85
CA GLY A 552 -18.69 -28.45 -16.90
C GLY A 552 -20.05 -27.84 -16.58
N GLN A 553 -20.55 -28.02 -15.35
CA GLN A 553 -21.89 -27.65 -14.88
C GLN A 553 -21.80 -26.81 -13.61
N VAL A 554 -22.82 -25.99 -13.36
CA VAL A 554 -22.95 -25.21 -12.11
C VAL A 554 -23.07 -26.14 -10.88
N PRO A 555 -22.70 -25.68 -9.66
CA PRO A 555 -22.65 -26.53 -8.47
C PRO A 555 -23.91 -27.36 -8.19
N GLY A 556 -25.11 -26.79 -8.34
CA GLY A 556 -26.37 -27.51 -8.17
C GLY A 556 -26.46 -28.71 -9.11
N LEU A 557 -26.45 -28.45 -10.43
CA LEU A 557 -26.53 -29.47 -11.48
C LEU A 557 -25.42 -30.52 -11.40
N ALA A 558 -24.20 -30.13 -11.01
CA ALA A 558 -23.08 -31.05 -10.85
C ALA A 558 -23.32 -32.09 -9.75
N THR A 559 -24.26 -31.83 -8.83
CA THR A 559 -24.59 -32.69 -7.70
C THR A 559 -25.99 -33.31 -7.75
N ASP A 560 -26.75 -33.11 -8.84
CA ASP A 560 -28.12 -33.63 -8.99
C ASP A 560 -28.22 -35.16 -8.85
N GLY A 561 -27.14 -35.88 -9.16
CA GLY A 561 -27.03 -37.35 -8.99
C GLY A 561 -26.41 -37.80 -7.66
N ALA A 562 -26.02 -36.87 -6.78
CA ALA A 562 -25.44 -37.18 -5.47
C ALA A 562 -26.53 -37.46 -4.42
N ALA A 563 -26.13 -37.90 -3.23
CA ALA A 563 -27.05 -38.06 -2.11
C ALA A 563 -27.79 -36.73 -1.81
N ALA A 564 -29.11 -36.80 -1.56
CA ALA A 564 -30.00 -35.65 -1.35
C ALA A 564 -29.41 -34.51 -0.47
N PRO A 565 -28.77 -34.75 0.69
CA PRO A 565 -28.19 -33.66 1.48
C PRO A 565 -27.05 -32.92 0.77
N VAL A 566 -26.26 -33.60 -0.07
CA VAL A 566 -25.17 -32.99 -0.83
C VAL A 566 -25.71 -32.07 -1.92
N ALA A 567 -26.71 -32.53 -2.67
CA ALA A 567 -27.38 -31.75 -3.71
C ALA A 567 -28.04 -30.49 -3.11
N SER A 568 -28.79 -30.63 -2.02
CA SER A 568 -29.43 -29.49 -1.35
C SER A 568 -28.44 -28.48 -0.78
N ILE A 569 -27.30 -28.93 -0.24
CA ILE A 569 -26.24 -28.03 0.25
C ILE A 569 -25.58 -27.26 -0.90
N ALA A 570 -25.30 -27.93 -2.02
CA ALA A 570 -24.68 -27.30 -3.19
C ALA A 570 -25.59 -26.25 -3.81
N GLU A 571 -26.88 -26.55 -3.96
CA GLU A 571 -27.89 -25.61 -4.44
C GLU A 571 -28.06 -24.43 -3.47
N ALA A 572 -28.18 -24.69 -2.17
CA ALA A 572 -28.29 -23.63 -1.16
C ALA A 572 -27.03 -22.75 -1.13
N ALA A 573 -25.84 -23.32 -1.28
CA ALA A 573 -24.58 -22.57 -1.34
C ALA A 573 -24.50 -21.69 -2.59
N GLN A 574 -24.89 -22.21 -3.76
CA GLN A 574 -24.94 -21.45 -5.01
C GLN A 574 -25.93 -20.28 -4.91
N SER A 575 -27.15 -20.54 -4.47
CA SER A 575 -28.20 -19.52 -4.30
C SER A 575 -27.79 -18.46 -3.28
N THR A 576 -27.35 -18.88 -2.09
CA THR A 576 -26.91 -17.96 -1.03
C THR A 576 -25.69 -17.16 -1.47
N GLY A 577 -24.72 -17.80 -2.15
CA GLY A 577 -23.55 -17.14 -2.71
C GLY A 577 -23.91 -16.03 -3.70
N SER A 578 -24.84 -16.32 -4.62
CA SER A 578 -25.39 -15.34 -5.56
C SER A 578 -26.08 -14.16 -4.85
N TRP A 579 -26.88 -14.43 -3.82
CA TRP A 579 -27.50 -13.37 -3.01
C TRP A 579 -26.48 -12.52 -2.24
N LEU A 580 -25.49 -13.15 -1.62
CA LEU A 580 -24.42 -12.47 -0.87
C LEU A 580 -23.57 -11.57 -1.76
N ILE A 581 -23.33 -11.98 -3.00
CA ILE A 581 -22.67 -11.14 -4.01
C ILE A 581 -23.49 -9.89 -4.31
N GLY A 582 -24.80 -10.03 -4.54
CA GLY A 582 -25.68 -8.87 -4.76
C GLY A 582 -25.76 -7.94 -3.57
N PHE A 583 -25.93 -8.50 -2.37
CA PHE A 583 -25.94 -7.74 -1.14
C PHE A 583 -24.61 -7.03 -0.91
N GLY A 584 -23.49 -7.72 -1.16
CA GLY A 584 -22.14 -7.15 -1.12
C GLY A 584 -21.96 -5.99 -2.10
N PHE A 585 -22.49 -6.10 -3.32
CA PHE A 585 -22.49 -5.01 -4.30
C PHE A 585 -23.31 -3.81 -3.83
N ILE A 586 -24.51 -4.03 -3.28
CA ILE A 586 -25.34 -2.96 -2.71
C ILE A 586 -24.61 -2.27 -1.56
N LEU A 587 -24.01 -3.04 -0.64
CA LEU A 587 -23.18 -2.51 0.45
C LEU A 587 -21.97 -1.73 -0.08
N PHE A 588 -21.35 -2.20 -1.15
CA PHE A 588 -20.22 -1.52 -1.81
C PHE A 588 -20.65 -0.16 -2.38
N VAL A 589 -21.75 -0.10 -3.12
CA VAL A 589 -22.30 1.15 -3.68
C VAL A 589 -22.78 2.09 -2.58
N ALA A 590 -23.51 1.58 -1.59
CA ALA A 590 -24.00 2.36 -0.45
C ALA A 590 -22.85 2.88 0.42
N GLY A 591 -21.84 2.05 0.66
CA GLY A 591 -20.61 2.40 1.37
C GLY A 591 -19.80 3.46 0.64
N GLY A 592 -19.64 3.33 -0.68
CA GLY A 592 -19.00 4.35 -1.53
C GLY A 592 -19.76 5.68 -1.49
N ARG A 593 -21.09 5.64 -1.58
CA ARG A 593 -21.94 6.84 -1.47
C ARG A 593 -21.89 7.46 -0.07
N ARG A 594 -21.82 6.65 0.99
CA ARG A 594 -21.67 7.14 2.37
C ARG A 594 -20.29 7.76 2.58
N ALA A 595 -19.22 7.12 2.13
CA ALA A 595 -17.87 7.65 2.18
C ALA A 595 -17.72 8.95 1.36
N TYR A 596 -18.50 9.11 0.30
CA TYR A 596 -18.56 10.38 -0.43
C TYR A 596 -19.20 11.52 0.39
N ARG A 597 -20.19 11.21 1.23
CA ARG A 597 -21.01 12.21 1.94
C ARG A 597 -20.58 12.50 3.38
N ASP A 598 -19.98 11.54 4.09
CA ASP A 598 -19.76 11.60 5.54
C ASP A 598 -18.26 11.61 5.90
N ALA A 599 -17.82 12.68 6.58
CA ALA A 599 -16.43 12.85 7.01
C ALA A 599 -15.97 11.80 8.04
N SER A 600 -16.87 11.33 8.89
CA SER A 600 -16.57 10.32 9.91
C SER A 600 -16.39 8.93 9.31
N ALA A 601 -17.24 8.55 8.34
CA ALA A 601 -17.12 7.31 7.59
C ALA A 601 -15.83 7.25 6.75
N ARG A 602 -15.40 8.39 6.20
CA ARG A 602 -14.09 8.52 5.52
C ARG A 602 -12.92 8.23 6.46
N ARG A 603 -13.01 8.64 7.73
CA ARG A 603 -11.93 8.49 8.71
C ARG A 603 -11.64 7.01 9.03
N THR A 604 -12.67 6.18 9.16
CA THR A 604 -12.52 4.73 9.43
C THR A 604 -11.97 3.96 8.23
N ILE A 605 -12.46 4.26 7.02
CA ILE A 605 -11.95 3.65 5.77
C ILE A 605 -10.53 4.16 5.44
N GLY A 606 -10.21 5.40 5.84
CA GLY A 606 -8.94 6.06 5.60
C GLY A 606 -7.72 5.37 6.21
N ILE A 607 -7.85 4.66 7.33
CA ILE A 607 -6.70 3.99 7.98
C ILE A 607 -6.14 2.87 7.08
N LEU A 608 -7.01 1.99 6.56
CA LEU A 608 -6.59 0.93 5.63
C LEU A 608 -5.99 1.52 4.36
N TRP A 609 -6.58 2.63 3.91
CA TRP A 609 -6.15 3.34 2.73
C TRP A 609 -4.77 3.97 2.89
N ASP A 610 -4.49 4.58 4.04
CA ASP A 610 -3.23 5.26 4.32
C ASP A 610 -2.07 4.27 4.48
N VAL A 611 -2.35 3.04 4.94
CA VAL A 611 -1.35 1.95 4.90
C VAL A 611 -1.14 1.46 3.46
N GLY A 612 -2.22 1.28 2.69
CA GLY A 612 -2.13 0.79 1.31
C GLY A 612 -1.49 1.77 0.33
N THR A 613 -1.62 3.08 0.59
CA THR A 613 -1.12 4.18 -0.25
C THR A 613 0.14 4.86 0.30
N PHE A 614 0.72 4.33 1.37
CA PHE A 614 2.06 4.72 1.83
C PHE A 614 3.16 4.25 0.87
N TRP A 615 2.95 3.15 0.15
CA TRP A 615 4.00 2.50 -0.61
C TRP A 615 3.99 2.88 -2.10
N PRO A 616 5.16 3.15 -2.73
CA PRO A 616 5.23 3.43 -4.16
C PRO A 616 4.64 2.31 -5.02
N ARG A 617 4.17 2.66 -6.21
CA ARG A 617 3.58 1.72 -7.19
C ARG A 617 4.66 0.86 -7.85
N ALA A 618 5.01 -0.26 -7.21
CA ALA A 618 6.09 -1.14 -7.64
C ALA A 618 5.62 -2.41 -8.39
N ALA A 619 4.36 -2.80 -8.22
CA ALA A 619 3.77 -3.95 -8.91
C ALA A 619 2.62 -3.58 -9.83
N HIS A 620 1.67 -2.74 -9.37
CA HIS A 620 0.48 -2.41 -10.15
C HIS A 620 0.40 -0.90 -10.46
N PRO A 621 0.45 -0.47 -11.73
CA PRO A 621 0.50 0.94 -12.11
C PRO A 621 -0.84 1.67 -11.95
N PHE A 622 -1.97 0.94 -11.99
CA PHE A 622 -3.31 1.49 -11.73
C PHE A 622 -3.70 1.43 -10.25
N ALA A 623 -2.79 1.00 -9.36
CA ALA A 623 -3.00 1.19 -7.94
C ALA A 623 -3.13 2.70 -7.63
N PRO A 624 -3.79 3.06 -6.52
CA PRO A 624 -3.88 4.45 -6.08
C PRO A 624 -2.52 5.11 -5.91
N PRO A 625 -2.44 6.45 -6.05
CA PRO A 625 -1.18 7.17 -5.90
C PRO A 625 -0.62 7.05 -4.48
N CYS A 626 0.70 7.05 -4.40
CA CYS A 626 1.41 7.01 -3.13
C CYS A 626 1.58 8.43 -2.55
N TYR A 627 1.00 8.72 -1.40
CA TYR A 627 1.17 10.05 -0.79
C TYR A 627 2.58 10.25 -0.22
N ALA A 628 3.27 9.18 0.16
CA ALA A 628 4.63 9.25 0.72
C ALA A 628 5.68 9.62 -0.33
N GLU A 629 5.44 9.37 -1.62
CA GLU A 629 6.30 9.86 -2.72
C GLU A 629 6.30 11.40 -2.83
N ARG A 630 5.37 12.07 -2.12
CA ARG A 630 5.36 13.51 -1.93
C ARG A 630 5.74 13.92 -0.50
N ALA A 631 5.10 13.33 0.50
CA ALA A 631 5.28 13.74 1.90
C ALA A 631 6.69 13.48 2.45
N VAL A 632 7.34 12.39 2.04
CA VAL A 632 8.70 12.06 2.52
C VAL A 632 9.74 13.04 1.96
N PRO A 633 9.77 13.33 0.64
CA PRO A 633 10.60 14.40 0.09
C PRO A 633 10.33 15.79 0.69
N ASP A 634 9.07 16.18 0.90
CA ASP A 634 8.71 17.49 1.46
C ASP A 634 9.32 17.66 2.88
N LEU A 635 9.14 16.65 3.74
CA LEU A 635 9.70 16.63 5.10
C LEU A 635 11.24 16.63 5.08
N ALA A 636 11.85 15.77 4.27
CA ALA A 636 13.31 15.68 4.18
C ALA A 636 13.94 16.99 3.67
N SER A 637 13.30 17.64 2.69
CA SER A 637 13.74 18.93 2.15
C SER A 637 13.61 20.03 3.19
N ARG A 638 12.50 20.08 3.94
CA ARG A 638 12.29 21.08 5.01
C ARG A 638 13.33 20.94 6.13
N MET A 639 13.59 19.71 6.58
CA MET A 639 14.60 19.42 7.61
C MET A 639 16.02 19.75 7.12
N SER A 640 16.36 19.40 5.87
CA SER A 640 17.65 19.73 5.27
C SER A 640 17.85 21.24 5.15
N ALA A 641 16.83 21.95 4.65
CA ALA A 641 16.86 23.41 4.53
C ALA A 641 17.05 24.10 5.90
N TRP A 642 16.37 23.62 6.95
CA TRP A 642 16.55 24.16 8.30
C TRP A 642 17.97 23.92 8.82
N THR A 643 18.43 22.68 8.78
CA THR A 643 19.74 22.30 9.32
C THR A 643 20.90 22.96 8.57
N ALA A 644 20.73 23.24 7.28
CA ALA A 644 21.70 23.99 6.47
C ALA A 644 21.72 25.49 6.81
N THR A 645 20.56 26.15 6.91
CA THR A 645 20.50 27.61 7.09
C THR A 645 20.78 28.07 8.51
N THR A 646 20.25 27.39 9.52
CA THR A 646 20.37 27.83 10.92
C THR A 646 21.52 27.16 11.66
N ARG A 647 22.09 26.08 11.09
CA ARG A 647 22.91 25.09 11.80
C ARG A 647 22.25 24.57 13.10
N GLY A 648 20.94 24.79 13.25
CA GLY A 648 20.18 24.61 14.47
C GLY A 648 19.72 23.18 14.71
N ARG A 649 19.15 22.96 15.90
CA ARG A 649 18.62 21.68 16.37
C ARG A 649 17.22 21.45 15.79
N LEU A 650 16.85 20.19 15.54
CA LEU A 650 15.55 19.84 15.00
C LEU A 650 14.97 18.61 15.72
N ILE A 651 13.73 18.71 16.16
CA ILE A 651 12.92 17.56 16.58
C ILE A 651 11.85 17.32 15.53
N ILE A 652 11.68 16.06 15.11
CA ILE A 652 10.52 15.64 14.33
C ILE A 652 9.61 14.77 15.21
N SER A 653 8.38 15.25 15.39
CA SER A 653 7.37 14.67 16.28
C SER A 653 6.28 14.02 15.43
N GLY A 654 6.25 12.68 15.39
CA GLY A 654 5.33 11.91 14.56
C GLY A 654 4.29 11.12 15.35
N HIS A 655 3.00 11.42 15.14
CA HIS A 655 1.88 10.65 15.68
C HIS A 655 1.43 9.57 14.69
N SER A 656 1.19 8.34 15.16
CA SER A 656 0.53 7.30 14.34
C SER A 656 1.20 7.13 12.96
N GLN A 657 0.48 7.24 11.84
CA GLN A 657 1.06 7.20 10.48
C GLN A 657 2.13 8.30 10.23
N GLY A 658 2.04 9.44 10.91
CA GLY A 658 3.07 10.48 10.90
C GLY A 658 4.42 10.02 11.46
N SER A 659 4.44 9.06 12.40
CA SER A 659 5.69 8.45 12.88
C SER A 659 6.42 7.64 11.79
N VAL A 660 5.65 7.01 10.88
CA VAL A 660 6.18 6.25 9.74
C VAL A 660 6.77 7.21 8.70
N LEU A 661 6.06 8.32 8.42
CA LEU A 661 6.56 9.39 7.55
C LEU A 661 7.82 10.05 8.13
N ALA A 662 7.84 10.32 9.44
CA ALA A 662 9.00 10.89 10.12
C ALA A 662 10.23 9.98 10.00
N ALA A 663 10.09 8.67 10.32
CA ALA A 663 11.16 7.70 10.16
C ALA A 663 11.66 7.62 8.69
N ALA A 664 10.72 7.58 7.73
CA ALA A 664 11.04 7.56 6.30
C ALA A 664 11.80 8.82 5.83
N ALA A 665 11.38 10.00 6.29
CA ALA A 665 12.01 11.27 5.94
C ALA A 665 13.40 11.42 6.58
N VAL A 666 13.58 10.96 7.82
CA VAL A 666 14.89 10.98 8.48
C VAL A 666 15.90 10.10 7.73
N TRP A 667 15.51 8.92 7.25
CA TRP A 667 16.39 8.09 6.42
C TRP A 667 16.85 8.78 5.13
N GLN A 668 16.08 9.73 4.59
CA GLN A 668 16.41 10.47 3.38
C GLN A 668 17.37 11.65 3.61
N LEU A 669 17.65 12.01 4.87
CA LEU A 669 18.59 13.09 5.18
C LEU A 669 20.05 12.64 4.94
N PRO A 670 20.97 13.57 4.63
CA PRO A 670 22.41 13.31 4.71
C PRO A 670 22.84 12.92 6.13
N ASP A 671 23.90 12.11 6.28
CA ASP A 671 24.37 11.62 7.60
C ASP A 671 24.68 12.76 8.58
N ALA A 672 25.25 13.87 8.09
CA ALA A 672 25.54 15.05 8.91
C ALA A 672 24.27 15.72 9.47
N ALA A 673 23.19 15.76 8.68
CA ALA A 673 21.91 16.30 9.10
C ALA A 673 21.19 15.34 10.05
N ARG A 674 21.20 14.01 9.80
CA ARG A 674 20.57 13.00 10.67
C ARG A 674 21.08 13.08 12.12
N ARG A 675 22.38 13.30 12.32
CA ARG A 675 23.00 13.44 13.64
C ARG A 675 22.58 14.70 14.42
N ARG A 676 21.81 15.60 13.81
CA ARG A 676 21.25 16.81 14.45
C ARG A 676 19.74 16.74 14.67
N VAL A 677 19.14 15.58 14.36
CA VAL A 677 17.70 15.36 14.47
C VAL A 677 17.41 14.48 15.68
N GLY A 678 16.51 14.95 16.55
CA GLY A 678 15.82 14.15 17.56
C GLY A 678 14.51 13.62 16.99
N LEU A 679 14.22 12.34 17.23
CA LEU A 679 13.00 11.68 16.77
C LEU A 679 12.07 11.43 17.97
N LEU A 680 10.86 11.98 17.92
CA LEU A 680 9.80 11.70 18.90
C LEU A 680 8.64 11.00 18.20
N THR A 681 8.41 9.73 18.52
CA THR A 681 7.27 8.96 17.97
C THR A 681 6.26 8.65 19.04
N TYR A 682 4.98 8.66 18.72
CA TYR A 682 3.94 8.37 19.71
C TYR A 682 2.68 7.80 19.07
N GLY A 683 2.03 6.85 19.76
CA GLY A 683 1.01 6.02 19.14
C GLY A 683 1.53 5.29 17.89
N SER A 684 2.82 4.93 17.86
CA SER A 684 3.54 4.56 16.65
C SER A 684 3.25 3.13 16.17
N PRO A 685 2.77 2.91 14.93
CA PRO A 685 2.62 1.59 14.34
C PRO A 685 3.92 1.05 13.70
N VAL A 686 5.05 1.74 13.85
CA VAL A 686 6.31 1.43 13.16
C VAL A 686 6.78 0.00 13.40
N GLU A 687 6.78 -0.49 14.64
CA GLU A 687 7.09 -1.90 14.91
C GLU A 687 5.85 -2.78 14.77
N ARG A 688 4.78 -2.42 15.50
CA ARG A 688 3.61 -3.28 15.71
C ARG A 688 2.87 -3.64 14.43
N LEU A 689 2.90 -2.75 13.42
CA LEU A 689 2.35 -3.00 12.09
C LEU A 689 3.48 -3.09 11.05
N TYR A 690 4.25 -2.01 10.87
CA TYR A 690 5.16 -1.91 9.74
C TYR A 690 6.33 -2.89 9.83
N GLY A 691 6.93 -3.08 11.01
CA GLY A 691 8.04 -4.00 11.22
C GLY A 691 7.67 -5.46 11.02
N ARG A 692 6.41 -5.83 11.34
CA ARG A 692 5.92 -7.21 11.13
C ARG A 692 5.59 -7.50 9.68
N TRP A 693 4.89 -6.59 9.01
CA TRP A 693 4.39 -6.77 7.64
C TRP A 693 5.40 -6.41 6.56
N PHE A 694 6.33 -5.49 6.84
CA PHE A 694 7.35 -4.98 5.91
C PHE A 694 8.77 -5.08 6.52
N PRO A 695 9.22 -6.29 6.94
CA PRO A 695 10.44 -6.47 7.72
C PRO A 695 11.72 -6.00 6.99
N SER A 696 11.74 -6.06 5.65
CA SER A 696 12.86 -5.54 4.85
C SER A 696 13.09 -4.02 5.00
N TYR A 697 12.10 -3.28 5.50
CA TYR A 697 12.11 -1.81 5.53
C TYR A 697 11.99 -1.26 6.96
N PHE A 698 11.09 -1.83 7.76
CA PHE A 698 10.84 -1.42 9.15
C PHE A 698 11.14 -2.54 10.16
N GLY A 699 11.87 -3.58 9.76
CA GLY A 699 12.29 -4.66 10.68
C GLY A 699 13.31 -4.18 11.72
N ALA A 700 13.69 -5.08 12.62
CA ALA A 700 14.58 -4.79 13.73
C ALA A 700 15.93 -4.21 13.30
N VAL A 701 16.52 -4.71 12.20
CA VAL A 701 17.81 -4.26 11.69
C VAL A 701 17.73 -2.83 11.12
N PRO A 702 16.82 -2.50 10.18
CA PRO A 702 16.61 -1.12 9.75
C PRO A 702 16.32 -0.14 10.89
N LEU A 703 15.46 -0.51 11.86
CA LEU A 703 15.12 0.37 12.98
C LEU A 703 16.29 0.59 13.94
N LEU A 704 17.11 -0.44 14.19
CA LEU A 704 18.35 -0.28 14.94
C LEU A 704 19.33 0.64 14.20
N GLY A 705 19.40 0.52 12.87
CA GLY A 705 20.16 1.44 12.02
C GLY A 705 19.67 2.89 12.13
N LEU A 706 18.35 3.09 12.14
CA LEU A 706 17.75 4.41 12.35
C LEU A 706 18.18 4.99 13.70
N HIS A 707 17.99 4.23 14.79
CA HIS A 707 18.36 4.63 16.14
C HIS A 707 19.84 5.05 16.25
N ARG A 708 20.75 4.30 15.61
CA ARG A 708 22.18 4.64 15.59
C ARG A 708 22.54 5.86 14.73
N SER A 709 21.65 6.27 13.83
CA SER A 709 21.90 7.36 12.87
C SER A 709 21.33 8.71 13.29
N VAL A 710 20.26 8.70 14.09
CA VAL A 710 19.69 9.90 14.72
C VAL A 710 20.46 10.26 15.99
N HIS A 711 20.32 11.50 16.46
CA HIS A 711 20.96 11.89 17.71
C HIS A 711 20.34 11.18 18.92
N CYS A 712 19.02 11.25 19.02
CA CYS A 712 18.24 10.68 20.10
C CYS A 712 16.84 10.29 19.61
N TRP A 713 16.24 9.27 20.22
CA TRP A 713 14.91 8.78 19.88
C TRP A 713 14.12 8.40 21.14
N ARG A 714 12.88 8.89 21.24
CA ARG A 714 11.87 8.42 22.21
C ARG A 714 10.59 7.99 21.51
N ASN A 715 9.97 6.93 22.00
CA ASN A 715 8.69 6.39 21.55
C ASN A 715 7.69 6.28 22.71
N LEU A 716 6.58 7.00 22.66
CA LEU A 716 5.53 6.96 23.67
C LEU A 716 4.39 6.03 23.25
N TYR A 717 3.95 5.13 24.14
CA TYR A 717 2.84 4.20 23.82
C TYR A 717 1.96 3.89 25.02
N ARG A 718 0.68 3.56 24.76
CA ARG A 718 -0.30 3.10 25.75
C ARG A 718 -0.67 1.64 25.53
N ALA A 719 -1.00 0.91 26.61
CA ALA A 719 -1.49 -0.46 26.50
C ALA A 719 -2.93 -0.57 25.94
N THR A 720 -3.67 0.52 25.98
CA THR A 720 -5.04 0.70 25.45
C THR A 720 -5.05 1.08 23.97
N ASP A 721 -3.90 1.42 23.39
CA ASP A 721 -3.79 1.80 21.99
C ASP A 721 -3.85 0.55 21.07
N PRO A 722 -4.84 0.43 20.17
CA PRO A 722 -4.96 -0.71 19.25
C PRO A 722 -3.99 -0.65 18.07
N ILE A 723 -3.34 0.49 17.81
CA ILE A 723 -2.50 0.75 16.63
C ILE A 723 -1.04 0.90 17.06
N GLY A 724 -0.80 1.80 18.01
CA GLY A 724 0.52 2.11 18.55
C GLY A 724 1.08 0.99 19.43
N GLY A 725 2.40 0.95 19.58
CA GLY A 725 3.08 0.04 20.48
C GLY A 725 4.56 0.37 20.67
N PRO A 726 5.27 -0.42 21.49
CA PRO A 726 6.71 -0.28 21.67
C PRO A 726 7.48 -0.63 20.39
N VAL A 727 8.62 0.01 20.15
CA VAL A 727 9.55 -0.27 19.04
C VAL A 727 10.38 -1.52 19.31
N ARG A 728 10.58 -1.87 20.59
CA ARG A 728 11.24 -3.11 21.04
C ARG A 728 12.68 -3.26 20.55
N LEU A 729 13.43 -2.16 20.50
CA LEU A 729 14.86 -2.22 20.21
C LEU A 729 15.61 -2.75 21.43
N ARG A 730 16.38 -3.83 21.24
CA ARG A 730 17.29 -4.35 22.26
C ARG A 730 18.62 -3.62 22.14
N VAL A 731 18.66 -2.38 22.58
CA VAL A 731 19.91 -1.64 22.78
C VAL A 731 20.36 -1.89 24.23
N GLY A 732 21.64 -1.70 24.56
CA GLY A 732 22.18 -1.99 25.91
C GLY A 732 21.41 -1.32 27.06
N PRO A 733 21.82 -1.57 28.32
CA PRO A 733 21.04 -1.23 29.53
C PRO A 733 20.51 0.21 29.62
N ASP A 734 21.16 1.20 28.98
CA ASP A 734 20.86 2.63 29.11
C ASP A 734 20.13 3.27 27.90
N ALA A 735 19.88 2.53 26.82
CA ALA A 735 19.35 3.08 25.57
C ALA A 735 17.87 2.71 25.34
N ASP A 736 17.02 3.08 26.28
CA ASP A 736 15.58 2.80 26.19
C ASP A 736 14.87 3.84 25.30
N VAL A 737 14.58 3.42 24.07
CA VAL A 737 13.77 4.20 23.12
C VAL A 737 12.31 4.24 23.58
N ASP A 738 11.81 3.20 24.23
CA ASP A 738 10.40 3.07 24.56
C ASP A 738 10.09 3.70 25.93
N ARG A 739 9.12 4.60 25.97
CA ARG A 739 8.58 5.20 27.20
C ARG A 739 7.13 4.76 27.35
N GLY A 740 6.92 3.76 28.18
CA GLY A 740 5.59 3.26 28.48
C GLY A 740 5.56 1.86 29.08
N PRO A 741 4.37 1.24 29.17
CA PRO A 741 3.09 1.83 28.75
C PRO A 741 2.71 3.03 29.61
N LEU A 742 2.28 4.14 28.99
CA LEU A 742 1.72 5.28 29.70
C LEU A 742 0.39 4.88 30.37
N LYS A 743 0.10 5.47 31.53
CA LYS A 743 -1.18 5.27 32.23
C LYS A 743 -2.33 5.81 31.37
N ASP A 744 -3.35 5.00 31.19
CA ASP A 744 -4.57 5.36 30.45
C ASP A 744 -5.75 4.54 31.00
N PRO A 745 -6.73 5.19 31.66
CA PRO A 745 -6.89 6.64 31.86
C PRO A 745 -5.83 7.25 32.80
N GLN A 746 -5.60 8.57 32.75
CA GLN A 746 -4.62 9.22 33.65
C GLN A 746 -4.97 9.04 35.13
N ALA A 747 -6.27 9.06 35.45
CA ALA A 747 -6.78 8.74 36.78
C ALA A 747 -7.82 7.61 36.70
N TYR A 748 -7.76 6.69 37.66
CA TYR A 748 -8.76 5.62 37.78
C TYR A 748 -10.11 6.17 38.20
N GLY A 749 -10.16 7.08 39.16
CA GLY A 749 -11.38 7.68 39.67
C GLY A 749 -11.37 9.19 39.48
N ARG A 750 -12.20 9.87 40.27
CA ARG A 750 -12.11 11.32 40.43
C ARG A 750 -11.01 11.62 41.45
N THR A 751 -10.21 12.63 41.18
CA THR A 751 -9.22 13.17 42.13
C THR A 751 -9.47 14.66 42.31
N THR A 752 -8.82 15.30 43.28
CA THR A 752 -8.91 16.76 43.44
C THR A 752 -8.35 17.51 42.22
N ALA A 753 -7.29 16.98 41.59
CA ALA A 753 -6.72 17.53 40.37
C ALA A 753 -7.56 17.23 39.11
N LEU A 754 -8.22 16.06 39.08
CA LEU A 754 -9.06 15.59 37.97
C LEU A 754 -10.44 15.19 38.52
N PRO A 755 -11.34 16.15 38.81
CA PRO A 755 -12.60 15.89 39.49
C PRO A 755 -13.65 15.25 38.58
N LEU A 756 -13.45 15.26 37.26
CA LEU A 756 -14.31 14.60 36.29
C LEU A 756 -13.77 13.20 35.94
N PRO A 757 -14.63 12.23 35.56
CA PRO A 757 -14.15 10.93 35.15
C PRO A 757 -13.26 11.01 33.91
N GLU A 758 -11.97 10.72 34.11
CA GLU A 758 -11.01 10.74 32.99
C GLU A 758 -11.39 9.73 31.89
N PRO A 759 -11.39 10.14 30.61
CA PRO A 759 -11.65 9.25 29.50
C PRO A 759 -10.50 8.27 29.30
N ILE A 760 -10.79 7.13 28.67
CA ILE A 760 -9.78 6.18 28.20
C ILE A 760 -9.44 6.62 26.76
N LEU A 761 -8.25 7.19 26.58
CA LEU A 761 -7.88 7.92 25.38
C LEU A 761 -7.40 6.98 24.25
N GLY A 762 -6.80 5.84 24.58
CA GLY A 762 -6.30 4.87 23.61
C GLY A 762 -5.27 5.49 22.66
N HIS A 763 -5.64 5.60 21.39
CA HIS A 763 -4.76 6.11 20.31
C HIS A 763 -4.70 7.65 20.19
N SER A 764 -5.62 8.36 20.85
CA SER A 764 -5.79 9.81 20.72
C SER A 764 -5.04 10.58 21.81
N ASP A 765 -4.84 11.89 21.64
CA ASP A 765 -4.44 12.83 22.70
C ASP A 765 -3.19 12.43 23.49
N TYR A 766 -2.15 11.97 22.80
CA TYR A 766 -0.83 11.74 23.40
C TYR A 766 -0.15 13.05 23.79
N GLN A 767 -0.38 14.14 23.04
CA GLN A 767 0.23 15.45 23.32
C GLN A 767 -0.30 16.11 24.60
N ALA A 768 -1.52 15.74 25.02
CA ALA A 768 -2.11 16.18 26.29
C ALA A 768 -1.54 15.43 27.50
N ASP A 769 -0.78 14.36 27.29
CA ASP A 769 -0.14 13.61 28.36
C ASP A 769 1.08 14.37 28.89
N PRO A 770 1.20 14.60 30.21
CA PRO A 770 2.35 15.32 30.79
C PRO A 770 3.71 14.69 30.42
N VAL A 771 3.75 13.38 30.18
CA VAL A 771 4.97 12.68 29.76
C VAL A 771 5.44 13.15 28.38
N PHE A 772 4.53 13.57 27.50
CA PHE A 772 4.88 14.09 26.17
C PHE A 772 5.75 15.34 26.26
N ALA A 773 5.29 16.35 27.01
CA ALA A 773 6.02 17.60 27.18
C ALA A 773 7.38 17.37 27.86
N LYS A 774 7.42 16.47 28.86
CA LYS A 774 8.65 16.09 29.56
C LYS A 774 9.69 15.45 28.63
N GLU A 775 9.30 14.43 27.87
CA GLU A 775 10.25 13.73 26.98
C GLU A 775 10.66 14.60 25.78
N ARG A 776 9.77 15.47 25.29
CA ARG A 776 10.10 16.49 24.28
C ARG A 776 11.16 17.47 24.79
N ALA A 777 11.00 18.00 25.99
CA ALA A 777 11.98 18.90 26.61
C ALA A 777 13.33 18.18 26.81
N ALA A 778 13.31 16.95 27.33
CA ALA A 778 14.51 16.14 27.49
C ALA A 778 15.24 15.87 26.16
N LEU A 779 14.50 15.64 25.06
CA LEU A 779 15.08 15.51 23.72
C LEU A 779 15.75 16.81 23.24
N LEU A 780 15.16 17.97 23.51
CA LEU A 780 15.76 19.28 23.15
C LEU A 780 17.04 19.56 23.93
N GLU A 781 17.06 19.19 25.22
CA GLU A 781 18.23 19.29 26.08
C GLU A 781 19.35 18.34 25.63
N GLU A 782 19.00 17.08 25.29
CA GLU A 782 19.95 16.08 24.78
C GLU A 782 20.58 16.51 23.46
N LEU A 783 19.81 17.20 22.59
CA LEU A 783 20.32 17.83 21.36
C LEU A 783 21.23 19.04 21.62
N GLY A 784 21.50 19.40 22.88
CA GLY A 784 22.14 20.63 23.34
C GLY A 784 23.48 20.99 22.68
N PRO A 785 23.98 22.23 22.92
CA PRO A 785 25.12 22.76 22.19
C PRO A 785 26.36 21.90 22.43
N ARG A 786 27.13 21.61 21.38
CA ARG A 786 28.53 21.21 21.56
C ARG A 786 29.27 22.38 22.19
N LEU A 787 29.28 22.46 23.51
CA LEU A 787 30.30 23.20 24.24
C LEU A 787 31.64 22.63 23.78
N PRO A 788 32.60 23.44 23.30
CA PRO A 788 33.97 22.99 23.23
C PRO A 788 34.34 22.55 24.65
N ARG A 789 34.68 21.28 24.82
CA ARG A 789 35.39 20.84 26.04
C ARG A 789 36.61 21.73 26.14
N GLN A 790 36.61 22.69 27.08
CA GLN A 790 37.86 23.29 27.52
C GLN A 790 38.72 22.11 28.01
N GLY A 791 39.87 21.92 27.39
CA GLY A 791 40.83 20.92 27.81
C GLY A 791 41.28 21.24 29.23
N GLU A 792 40.74 20.52 30.20
CA GLU A 792 41.35 20.42 31.52
C GLU A 792 42.56 19.48 31.40
N GLY A 793 43.73 19.95 31.85
CA GLY A 793 44.86 19.08 32.20
C GLY A 793 46.08 19.15 31.30
N GLY A 794 46.61 20.34 31.02
CA GLY A 794 47.94 20.56 30.44
C GLY A 794 49.00 20.94 31.46
N GLU A 795 48.93 20.45 32.70
CA GLU A 795 50.02 20.56 33.68
C GLU A 795 50.46 19.15 34.08
N THR A 796 51.49 18.63 33.41
CA THR A 796 52.60 17.82 33.95
C THR A 796 53.31 17.12 32.81
N LEU A 797 54.50 17.60 32.43
CA LEU A 797 55.68 16.82 32.02
C LEU A 797 56.73 17.75 31.40
N ARG A 798 57.52 18.39 32.25
CA ARG A 798 58.89 18.78 31.89
C ARG A 798 59.80 18.73 33.12
N LYS A 799 60.21 17.51 33.47
CA LYS A 799 61.45 17.24 34.19
C LYS A 799 62.06 15.98 33.61
N GLY A 800 63.28 16.10 33.08
CA GLY A 800 64.17 14.96 32.88
C GLY A 800 64.74 14.80 31.48
N GLN A 801 65.59 15.73 31.03
CA GLN A 801 66.74 15.33 30.21
C GLN A 801 67.92 16.24 30.53
N LYS A 802 68.89 15.65 31.25
CA LYS A 802 70.23 16.19 31.46
C LYS A 802 70.94 16.25 30.12
N SER A 803 71.53 17.39 29.79
CA SER A 803 72.71 17.43 28.92
C SER A 803 73.69 18.45 29.49
N SER A 804 74.90 17.96 29.67
CA SER A 804 76.09 18.61 30.20
C SER A 804 76.76 19.51 29.16
N GLY A 805 77.34 20.63 29.61
CA GLY A 805 78.62 21.09 29.07
C GLY A 805 78.66 22.46 28.40
N ARG A 806 79.24 23.42 29.16
CA ARG A 806 80.28 24.40 28.77
C ARG A 806 80.06 25.35 27.57
N SER A 807 79.92 26.63 27.95
CA SER A 807 80.87 27.74 27.71
C SER A 807 81.31 28.12 26.29
N SER A 808 81.17 29.44 26.07
CA SER A 808 82.00 30.39 25.30
C SER A 808 81.93 30.38 23.78
N GLY A 809 81.67 31.58 23.24
CA GLY A 809 81.61 31.94 21.83
C GLY A 809 80.67 33.11 21.63
#